data_AF-A0A1B1Q2G3-F1
#
_entry.id   AF-A0A1B1Q2G3-F1
#
_cell.length_a   1.000
_cell.length_b   1.000
_cell.length_c   1.000
_cell.angle_alpha   90.00
_cell.angle_beta   90.00
_cell.angle_gamma   90.00
#
_symmetry.space_group_name_H-M   'P 1'
#
loop_
_entity.id
_entity.type
_entity.pdbx_description
1 polymer ?
#
loop_
_entity_poly.entity_id
_entity_poly.type
_entity_poly.pdbx_seq_one_letter_code
_entity_poly.pdbx_strand_id
1 'polypeptide(L)'
;MGPYQRLLVTEVKLLLRITSAVLLTALAALAGLWLTSPLLLRLILTQALEKQGITVTETSISKPSLQGINIGKLQLRSLEAPIPWNVQLEDAQVSWSFPANGNGKLQLILEVATIDATSDRENLRLTDTDLHLQATIDLESSRLASLTTKIEEATATAGGMNVSGITLPLQLNMPEAGILKLQGNSFSADMVSGPSLPSPVSGITGRFTSVENLFALRQVSLHDLSAQLSNGKLLIPEAWYDVSQSTAAMTLQLHDATLQELAGTRPDGHPWLEGKGSISLPLAYDGRSLVITNGSITCQPGSRYTHYAAEGNPIAIIDLGANPLLDRVNARINLPLKTLDTYTLETFTAAFLGGTISIPPTSFNPTEPGHSLELKFTSLPLQRNLSLAGNFSSSFNARIAGNLPLKITPSGFEIRNARVSTNGTAVITQKTEGDKTTSNILGKEAKSYSTITYLVEGGNTVFSRKTDGALTFDITLPKVVRTAGRDKKTFTDLQGSLGMFHNSEHPAEYLVDNFQAGFLGGTISIDHLTWDLQENTTDFVLTVRHIPIQDLITMQGVRQLYTTGTVGGTIPVSVQGGQFAIQDANLSAEEKGTIVYKASPQELSMSQPGLQTTYSALSDFRYTLLSSDLEVAPDGDSTLRLRIEGSNPSFQAGRPVEINLNLRQNLLDLLRSLTISTQIEEALSQ
;
A
#
# COMPACT_ATOMS: atom_id res chain seq x y z
N MET A 1 -43.41 -102.04 41.03
CA MET A 1 -42.27 -101.11 41.19
C MET A 1 -41.79 -101.19 42.64
N GLY A 2 -40.64 -101.81 42.86
CA GLY A 2 -40.06 -101.99 44.19
C GLY A 2 -39.53 -100.69 44.79
N PRO A 3 -39.28 -100.64 46.13
CA PRO A 3 -38.83 -99.44 46.84
C PRO A 3 -37.54 -98.83 46.25
N TYR A 4 -36.67 -99.64 45.65
CA TYR A 4 -35.43 -99.19 44.99
C TYR A 4 -35.62 -98.40 43.69
N GLN A 5 -36.62 -98.74 42.85
CA GLN A 5 -36.91 -97.98 41.62
C GLN A 5 -37.55 -96.62 41.93
N ARG A 6 -38.30 -96.50 43.04
CA ARG A 6 -38.80 -95.21 43.54
C ARG A 6 -37.67 -94.33 44.05
N LEU A 7 -36.67 -94.89 44.74
CA LEU A 7 -35.50 -94.14 45.22
C LEU A 7 -34.68 -93.53 44.06
N LEU A 8 -34.31 -94.33 43.06
CA LEU A 8 -33.51 -93.89 41.89
C LEU A 8 -34.19 -92.79 41.08
N VAL A 9 -35.50 -92.89 40.83
CA VAL A 9 -36.28 -91.85 40.15
C VAL A 9 -36.39 -90.58 41.00
N THR A 10 -36.39 -90.72 42.33
CA THR A 10 -36.44 -89.58 43.26
C THR A 10 -35.09 -88.86 43.33
N GLU A 11 -33.97 -89.58 43.32
CA GLU A 11 -32.62 -88.99 43.30
C GLU A 11 -32.29 -88.32 41.96
N VAL A 12 -32.63 -88.92 40.82
CA VAL A 12 -32.44 -88.27 39.50
C VAL A 12 -33.31 -87.02 39.38
N LYS A 13 -34.55 -87.03 39.88
CA LYS A 13 -35.41 -85.83 39.94
C LYS A 13 -34.84 -84.75 40.87
N LEU A 14 -34.19 -85.13 41.97
CA LEU A 14 -33.53 -84.21 42.88
C LEU A 14 -32.30 -83.56 42.22
N LEU A 15 -31.46 -84.36 41.55
CA LEU A 15 -30.24 -83.90 40.87
C LEU A 15 -30.58 -83.01 39.66
N LEU A 16 -31.63 -83.34 38.91
CA LEU A 16 -32.17 -82.49 37.84
C LEU A 16 -32.74 -81.17 38.40
N ARG A 17 -33.42 -81.20 39.55
CA ARG A 17 -33.91 -79.98 40.21
C ARG A 17 -32.77 -79.09 40.72
N ILE A 18 -31.73 -79.67 41.29
CA ILE A 18 -30.56 -78.92 41.79
C ILE A 18 -29.79 -78.30 40.62
N THR A 19 -29.48 -79.07 39.57
CA THR A 19 -28.80 -78.55 38.38
C THR A 19 -29.63 -77.49 37.66
N SER A 20 -30.94 -77.69 37.53
CA SER A 20 -31.86 -76.69 36.97
C SER A 20 -31.95 -75.44 37.85
N ALA A 21 -31.97 -75.59 39.18
CA ALA A 21 -31.98 -74.46 40.11
C ALA A 21 -30.66 -73.69 40.09
N VAL A 22 -29.51 -74.37 40.01
CA VAL A 22 -28.19 -73.73 39.85
C VAL A 22 -28.10 -73.01 38.51
N LEU A 23 -28.54 -73.63 37.42
CA LEU A 23 -28.57 -73.01 36.10
C LEU A 23 -29.52 -71.81 36.06
N LEU A 24 -30.71 -71.91 36.64
CA LEU A 24 -31.68 -70.81 36.74
C LEU A 24 -31.18 -69.68 37.63
N THR A 25 -30.48 -70.00 38.73
CA THR A 25 -29.87 -69.00 39.60
C THR A 25 -28.69 -68.32 38.90
N ALA A 26 -27.88 -69.06 38.15
CA ALA A 26 -26.80 -68.52 37.33
C ALA A 26 -27.36 -67.65 36.20
N LEU A 27 -28.41 -68.09 35.51
CA LEU A 27 -29.13 -67.31 34.49
C LEU A 27 -29.80 -66.07 35.08
N ALA A 28 -30.39 -66.17 36.28
CA ALA A 28 -30.99 -65.03 36.98
C ALA A 28 -29.92 -64.04 37.48
N ALA A 29 -28.77 -64.53 37.92
CA ALA A 29 -27.61 -63.71 38.27
C ALA A 29 -27.02 -63.02 37.03
N LEU A 30 -26.88 -63.73 35.91
CA LEU A 30 -26.44 -63.17 34.62
C LEU A 30 -27.47 -62.16 34.08
N ALA A 31 -28.77 -62.44 34.20
CA ALA A 31 -29.84 -61.52 33.82
C ALA A 31 -29.88 -60.28 34.73
N GLY A 32 -29.66 -60.46 36.04
CA GLY A 32 -29.54 -59.38 37.02
C GLY A 32 -28.31 -58.50 36.76
N LEU A 33 -27.15 -59.10 36.49
CA LEU A 33 -25.93 -58.42 36.05
C LEU A 33 -26.16 -57.68 34.73
N TRP A 34 -26.87 -58.27 33.78
CA TRP A 34 -27.22 -57.61 32.52
C TRP A 34 -28.20 -56.44 32.72
N LEU A 35 -29.22 -56.60 33.57
CA LEU A 35 -30.19 -55.55 33.94
C LEU A 35 -29.54 -54.37 34.68
N THR A 36 -28.53 -54.63 35.52
CA THR A 36 -27.81 -53.61 36.29
C THR A 36 -26.54 -53.11 35.61
N SER A 37 -26.14 -53.72 34.49
CA SER A 37 -24.91 -53.37 33.76
C SER A 37 -24.80 -51.89 33.37
N PRO A 38 -25.86 -51.15 33.01
CA PRO A 38 -25.72 -49.72 32.71
C PRO A 38 -25.22 -48.88 33.91
N LEU A 39 -25.69 -49.22 35.12
CA LEU A 39 -25.27 -48.54 36.36
C LEU A 39 -23.82 -48.88 36.72
N LEU A 40 -23.44 -50.15 36.58
CA LEU A 40 -22.08 -50.62 36.85
C LEU A 40 -21.09 -50.04 35.84
N LEU A 41 -21.42 -50.04 34.55
CA LEU A 41 -20.60 -49.47 33.49
C LEU A 41 -20.39 -47.97 33.70
N ARG A 42 -21.44 -47.23 34.09
CA ARG A 42 -21.31 -45.82 34.45
C ARG A 42 -20.34 -45.62 35.61
N LEU A 43 -20.47 -46.38 36.70
CA LEU A 43 -19.58 -46.26 37.87
C LEU A 43 -18.11 -46.55 37.50
N ILE A 44 -17.87 -47.62 36.74
CA ILE A 44 -16.52 -48.00 36.29
C ILE A 44 -15.93 -46.92 35.39
N LEU A 45 -16.71 -46.41 34.43
CA LEU A 45 -16.29 -45.36 33.52
C LEU A 45 -15.94 -44.07 34.29
N THR A 46 -16.81 -43.63 35.18
CA THR A 46 -16.57 -42.43 36.01
C THR A 46 -15.32 -42.60 36.86
N GLN A 47 -15.16 -43.71 37.58
CA GLN A 47 -13.96 -43.95 38.40
C GLN A 47 -12.68 -44.06 37.57
N ALA A 48 -12.73 -44.64 36.37
CA ALA A 48 -11.58 -44.76 35.51
C ALA A 48 -11.12 -43.40 34.97
N LEU A 49 -12.06 -42.53 34.59
CA LEU A 49 -11.79 -41.20 34.05
C LEU A 49 -11.38 -40.20 35.15
N GLU A 50 -11.99 -40.26 36.33
CA GLU A 50 -11.63 -39.39 37.46
C GLU A 50 -10.18 -39.62 37.92
N LYS A 51 -9.69 -40.86 37.88
CA LYS A 51 -8.27 -41.18 38.13
C LYS A 51 -7.30 -40.50 37.16
N GLN A 52 -7.79 -40.05 36.01
CA GLN A 52 -7.02 -39.36 34.96
C GLN A 52 -7.28 -37.84 34.95
N GLY A 53 -7.96 -37.28 35.96
CA GLY A 53 -8.28 -35.85 36.02
C GLY A 53 -9.40 -35.42 35.07
N ILE A 54 -10.25 -36.37 34.64
CA ILE A 54 -11.41 -36.11 33.76
C ILE A 54 -12.69 -36.38 34.54
N THR A 55 -13.55 -35.38 34.62
CA THR A 55 -14.86 -35.47 35.29
C THR A 55 -15.96 -35.81 34.27
N VAL A 56 -16.87 -36.72 34.65
CA VAL A 56 -18.02 -37.10 33.83
C VAL A 56 -19.25 -36.38 34.37
N THR A 57 -19.76 -35.38 33.64
CA THR A 57 -20.90 -34.57 34.10
C THR A 57 -22.25 -35.20 33.74
N GLU A 58 -22.35 -35.82 32.58
CA GLU A 58 -23.56 -36.48 32.09
C GLU A 58 -23.21 -37.78 31.35
N THR A 59 -24.03 -38.81 31.53
CA THR A 59 -23.83 -40.13 30.91
C THR A 59 -25.15 -40.88 30.80
N SER A 60 -25.47 -41.35 29.60
CA SER A 60 -26.56 -42.30 29.36
C SER A 60 -26.04 -43.53 28.60
N ILE A 61 -25.88 -44.64 29.33
CA ILE A 61 -25.42 -45.92 28.77
C ILE A 61 -26.63 -46.84 28.64
N SER A 62 -26.81 -47.44 27.46
CA SER A 62 -27.83 -48.44 27.19
C SER A 62 -27.40 -49.83 27.68
N LYS A 63 -28.30 -50.81 27.61
CA LYS A 63 -27.95 -52.20 27.96
C LYS A 63 -26.96 -52.76 26.92
N PRO A 64 -25.87 -53.43 27.35
CA PRO A 64 -24.89 -54.02 26.45
C PRO A 64 -25.53 -55.14 25.62
N SER A 65 -25.13 -55.22 24.36
CA SER A 65 -25.36 -56.36 23.49
C SER A 65 -24.15 -57.31 23.50
N LEU A 66 -24.24 -58.44 22.78
CA LEU A 66 -23.10 -59.35 22.63
C LEU A 66 -21.94 -58.75 21.81
N GLN A 67 -22.20 -57.68 21.05
CA GLN A 67 -21.26 -57.10 20.08
C GLN A 67 -20.98 -55.62 20.32
N GLY A 68 -21.58 -54.99 21.34
CA GLY A 68 -21.38 -53.56 21.60
C GLY A 68 -22.27 -52.93 22.68
N ILE A 69 -22.00 -51.67 23.00
CA ILE A 69 -22.70 -50.80 23.94
C ILE A 69 -23.05 -49.48 23.24
N ASN A 70 -24.32 -49.04 23.34
CA ASN A 70 -24.71 -47.69 22.94
C ASN A 70 -24.64 -46.72 24.12
N ILE A 71 -24.10 -45.54 23.87
CA ILE A 71 -23.95 -44.42 24.78
C ILE A 71 -24.70 -43.25 24.14
N GLY A 72 -25.90 -42.92 24.63
CA GLY A 72 -26.74 -41.88 24.01
C GLY A 72 -26.14 -40.48 24.17
N LYS A 73 -25.56 -40.20 25.34
CA LYS A 73 -24.90 -38.92 25.63
C LYS A 73 -23.79 -39.13 26.64
N LEU A 74 -22.62 -38.56 26.38
CA LEU A 74 -21.48 -38.54 27.29
C LEU A 74 -20.88 -37.14 27.31
N GLN A 75 -20.88 -36.50 28.48
CA GLN A 75 -20.22 -35.21 28.68
C GLN A 75 -19.02 -35.38 29.61
N LEU A 76 -17.86 -34.93 29.12
CA LEU A 76 -16.56 -35.01 29.78
C LEU A 76 -16.02 -33.60 29.97
N ARG A 77 -15.39 -33.35 31.12
CA ARG A 77 -14.75 -32.08 31.44
C ARG A 77 -13.42 -32.30 32.13
N SER A 78 -12.37 -31.62 31.67
CA SER A 78 -11.08 -31.59 32.36
C SER A 78 -10.69 -30.17 32.72
N LEU A 79 -10.34 -29.97 34.00
CA LEU A 79 -9.88 -28.70 34.56
C LEU A 79 -8.37 -28.69 34.85
N GLU A 80 -7.75 -29.87 34.90
CA GLU A 80 -6.33 -30.06 35.22
C GLU A 80 -5.44 -30.08 33.96
N ALA A 81 -6.04 -30.11 32.77
CA ALA A 81 -5.33 -29.99 31.50
C ALA A 81 -4.72 -28.58 31.31
N PRO A 82 -3.64 -28.43 30.53
CA PRO A 82 -3.03 -27.12 30.23
C PRO A 82 -4.05 -26.09 29.69
N ILE A 83 -5.01 -26.58 28.92
CA ILE A 83 -6.16 -25.84 28.41
C ILE A 83 -7.42 -26.58 28.92
N PRO A 84 -8.25 -25.96 29.78
CA PRO A 84 -9.52 -26.57 30.21
C PRO A 84 -10.43 -26.84 29.02
N TRP A 85 -11.05 -28.02 28.98
CA TRP A 85 -11.89 -28.43 27.86
C TRP A 85 -13.16 -29.15 28.34
N ASN A 86 -14.22 -29.02 27.56
CA ASN A 86 -15.45 -29.79 27.70
C ASN A 86 -15.71 -30.52 26.38
N VAL A 87 -15.97 -31.83 26.43
CA VAL A 87 -16.30 -32.65 25.26
C VAL A 87 -17.65 -33.30 25.48
N GLN A 88 -18.55 -33.15 24.51
CA GLN A 88 -19.83 -33.82 24.47
C GLN A 88 -19.85 -34.78 23.28
N LEU A 89 -20.21 -36.04 23.54
CA LEU A 89 -20.47 -37.05 22.53
C LEU A 89 -21.97 -37.36 22.55
N GLU A 90 -22.61 -37.40 21.38
CA GLU A 90 -23.98 -37.87 21.23
C GLU A 90 -24.05 -39.09 20.32
N ASP A 91 -24.93 -40.03 20.69
CA ASP A 91 -25.20 -41.27 19.97
C ASP A 91 -23.93 -42.05 19.60
N ALA A 92 -23.11 -42.32 20.61
CA ALA A 92 -21.88 -43.09 20.48
C ALA A 92 -22.13 -44.60 20.60
N GLN A 93 -21.61 -45.39 19.67
CA GLN A 93 -21.67 -46.84 19.66
C GLN A 93 -20.27 -47.43 19.81
N VAL A 94 -20.04 -48.18 20.89
CA VAL A 94 -18.82 -48.97 21.07
C VAL A 94 -19.12 -50.40 20.65
N SER A 95 -18.54 -50.88 19.57
CA SER A 95 -18.59 -52.28 19.16
C SER A 95 -17.24 -52.98 19.35
N TRP A 96 -17.27 -54.31 19.50
CA TRP A 96 -16.06 -55.10 19.66
C TRP A 96 -16.10 -56.39 18.85
N SER A 97 -14.94 -56.80 18.34
CA SER A 97 -14.79 -58.06 17.62
C SER A 97 -13.48 -58.78 17.96
N PHE A 98 -13.53 -60.11 17.91
CA PHE A 98 -12.38 -60.98 18.03
C PHE A 98 -11.99 -61.45 16.61
N PRO A 99 -10.82 -61.07 16.08
CA PRO A 99 -10.38 -61.53 14.78
C PRO A 99 -10.22 -63.06 14.79
N ALA A 100 -10.70 -63.71 13.73
CA ALA A 100 -10.76 -65.17 13.62
C ALA A 100 -9.40 -65.89 13.72
N ASN A 101 -8.29 -65.16 13.61
CA ASN A 101 -6.94 -65.70 13.52
C ASN A 101 -6.29 -66.05 14.88
N GLY A 102 -7.01 -65.97 16.00
CA GLY A 102 -6.55 -66.54 17.29
C GLY A 102 -5.36 -65.83 17.98
N ASN A 103 -4.82 -64.74 17.43
CA ASN A 103 -3.64 -64.05 17.94
C ASN A 103 -3.88 -63.17 19.19
N GLY A 104 -4.90 -63.46 20.01
CA GLY A 104 -5.13 -62.72 21.26
C GLY A 104 -5.36 -61.21 21.09
N LYS A 105 -5.91 -60.73 19.96
CA LYS A 105 -6.22 -59.30 19.75
C LYS A 105 -7.71 -59.03 19.88
N LEU A 106 -8.07 -57.92 20.49
CA LEU A 106 -9.43 -57.39 20.58
C LEU A 106 -9.51 -56.11 19.75
N GLN A 107 -10.41 -56.06 18.78
CA GLN A 107 -10.71 -54.81 18.06
C GLN A 107 -11.90 -54.13 18.73
N LEU A 108 -11.75 -52.86 19.06
CA LEU A 108 -12.78 -51.96 19.51
C LEU A 108 -13.03 -50.91 18.43
N ILE A 109 -14.28 -50.68 18.09
CA ILE A 109 -14.69 -49.62 17.17
C ILE A 109 -15.65 -48.72 17.93
N LEU A 110 -15.32 -47.44 18.01
CA LEU A 110 -16.17 -46.39 18.55
C LEU A 110 -16.63 -45.53 17.37
N GLU A 111 -17.92 -45.55 17.11
CA GLU A 111 -18.60 -44.65 16.17
C GLU A 111 -19.33 -43.60 16.99
N VAL A 112 -19.18 -42.32 16.65
CA VAL A 112 -19.87 -41.23 17.33
C VAL A 112 -20.55 -40.35 16.29
N ALA A 113 -21.87 -40.23 16.41
CA ALA A 113 -22.66 -39.43 15.48
C ALA A 113 -22.36 -37.93 15.59
N THR A 114 -22.16 -37.41 16.80
CA THR A 114 -21.67 -36.03 16.96
C THR A 114 -20.70 -35.90 18.12
N ILE A 115 -19.62 -35.16 17.88
CA ILE A 115 -18.70 -34.70 18.91
C ILE A 115 -18.68 -33.17 18.91
N ASP A 116 -18.82 -32.57 20.08
CA ASP A 116 -18.70 -31.12 20.30
C ASP A 116 -17.69 -30.88 21.42
N ALA A 117 -16.52 -30.37 21.04
CA ALA A 117 -15.42 -30.07 21.94
C ALA A 117 -15.28 -28.56 22.07
N THR A 118 -15.35 -28.04 23.29
CA THR A 118 -15.27 -26.61 23.61
C THR A 118 -14.13 -26.34 24.59
N SER A 119 -13.51 -25.17 24.46
CA SER A 119 -12.52 -24.65 25.41
C SER A 119 -12.83 -23.20 25.76
N ASP A 120 -13.09 -22.96 27.04
CA ASP A 120 -13.57 -21.68 27.57
C ASP A 120 -12.51 -20.56 27.50
N ARG A 121 -11.21 -20.90 27.51
CA ARG A 121 -10.13 -19.90 27.50
C ARG A 121 -9.93 -19.23 26.14
N GLU A 122 -10.13 -19.98 25.07
CA GLU A 122 -9.77 -19.56 23.70
C GLU A 122 -10.99 -19.35 22.81
N ASN A 123 -12.22 -19.41 23.36
CA ASN A 123 -13.48 -19.46 22.60
C ASN A 123 -13.38 -20.46 21.43
N LEU A 124 -12.72 -21.60 21.69
CA LEU A 124 -12.47 -22.61 20.68
C LEU A 124 -13.57 -23.64 20.76
N ARG A 125 -14.19 -23.94 19.63
CA ARG A 125 -15.18 -25.01 19.48
C ARG A 125 -14.85 -25.82 18.25
N LEU A 126 -14.81 -27.14 18.39
CA LEU A 126 -14.59 -28.10 17.32
C LEU A 126 -15.80 -29.04 17.31
N THR A 127 -16.42 -29.20 16.15
CA THR A 127 -17.52 -30.15 15.96
C THR A 127 -17.23 -31.08 14.80
N ASP A 128 -17.57 -32.35 14.96
CA ASP A 128 -17.46 -33.40 13.92
C ASP A 128 -18.73 -34.26 14.00
N THR A 129 -19.26 -34.63 12.84
CA THR A 129 -20.55 -35.31 12.66
C THR A 129 -20.44 -36.77 12.23
N ASP A 130 -19.23 -37.32 12.12
CA ASP A 130 -19.02 -38.73 11.77
C ASP A 130 -17.66 -39.23 12.27
N LEU A 131 -17.47 -39.19 13.59
CA LEU A 131 -16.21 -39.60 14.19
C LEU A 131 -16.13 -41.13 14.27
N HIS A 132 -15.24 -41.72 13.48
CA HIS A 132 -14.95 -43.15 13.51
C HIS A 132 -13.55 -43.42 14.11
N LEU A 133 -13.52 -44.06 15.28
CA LEU A 133 -12.32 -44.43 16.02
C LEU A 133 -12.19 -45.95 16.13
N GLN A 134 -11.09 -46.50 15.65
CA GLN A 134 -10.77 -47.92 15.74
C GLN A 134 -9.54 -48.14 16.62
N ALA A 135 -9.71 -48.86 17.73
CA ALA A 135 -8.65 -49.25 18.63
C ALA A 135 -8.40 -50.76 18.54
N THR A 136 -7.13 -51.17 18.49
CA THR A 136 -6.74 -52.58 18.61
C THR A 136 -6.02 -52.78 19.93
N ILE A 137 -6.54 -53.66 20.78
CA ILE A 137 -5.96 -54.04 22.07
C ILE A 137 -5.33 -55.43 21.92
N ASP A 138 -4.11 -55.57 22.38
CA ASP A 138 -3.43 -56.86 22.51
C ASP A 138 -3.76 -57.43 23.91
N LEU A 139 -4.47 -58.57 23.95
CA LEU A 139 -4.98 -59.17 25.18
C LEU A 139 -3.89 -59.91 25.96
N GLU A 140 -2.83 -60.39 25.30
CA GLU A 140 -1.70 -61.07 25.98
C GLU A 140 -0.90 -60.06 26.80
N SER A 141 -0.64 -58.90 26.22
CA SER A 141 0.07 -57.80 26.88
C SER A 141 -0.85 -56.85 27.66
N SER A 142 -2.18 -56.95 27.48
CA SER A 142 -3.18 -56.03 28.02
C SER A 142 -2.89 -54.56 27.68
N ARG A 143 -2.43 -54.29 26.44
CA ARG A 143 -2.00 -52.96 25.97
C ARG A 143 -2.73 -52.53 24.70
N LEU A 144 -2.91 -51.23 24.53
CA LEU A 144 -3.35 -50.65 23.26
C LEU A 144 -2.23 -50.82 22.23
N ALA A 145 -2.49 -51.53 21.14
CA ALA A 145 -1.52 -51.77 20.07
C ALA A 145 -1.54 -50.64 19.01
N SER A 146 -2.74 -50.24 18.57
CA SER A 146 -2.92 -49.14 17.63
C SER A 146 -4.28 -48.48 17.82
N LEU A 147 -4.37 -47.23 17.41
CA LEU A 147 -5.55 -46.39 17.44
C LEU A 147 -5.59 -45.59 16.13
N THR A 148 -6.58 -45.85 15.30
CA THR A 148 -6.80 -45.12 14.05
C THR A 148 -8.07 -44.31 14.18
N THR A 149 -8.02 -43.03 13.85
CA THR A 149 -9.21 -42.18 13.79
C THR A 149 -9.15 -41.32 12.54
N LYS A 150 -10.31 -41.02 11.98
CA LYS A 150 -10.46 -40.18 10.80
C LYS A 150 -11.45 -39.09 11.16
N ILE A 151 -10.96 -37.86 11.19
CA ILE A 151 -11.79 -36.67 11.32
C ILE A 151 -12.15 -36.25 9.89
N GLU A 152 -13.44 -36.19 9.56
CA GLU A 152 -13.95 -35.77 8.25
C GLU A 152 -15.03 -34.72 8.42
N GLU A 153 -15.05 -33.72 7.53
CA GLU A 153 -16.07 -32.65 7.52
C GLU A 153 -16.20 -31.87 8.84
N ALA A 154 -15.15 -31.87 9.68
CA ALA A 154 -15.20 -31.19 10.95
C ALA A 154 -15.21 -29.65 10.76
N THR A 155 -15.83 -28.96 11.71
CA THR A 155 -15.84 -27.49 11.74
C THR A 155 -15.21 -26.99 13.02
N ALA A 156 -14.40 -25.93 12.92
CA ALA A 156 -13.75 -25.30 14.05
C ALA A 156 -13.99 -23.79 14.06
N THR A 157 -14.32 -23.24 15.21
CA THR A 157 -14.44 -21.80 15.42
C THR A 157 -13.49 -21.34 16.51
N ALA A 158 -12.76 -20.25 16.27
CA ALA A 158 -11.88 -19.61 17.26
C ALA A 158 -11.80 -18.11 17.00
N GLY A 159 -12.00 -17.27 18.03
CA GLY A 159 -11.83 -15.82 17.93
C GLY A 159 -12.65 -15.13 16.83
N GLY A 160 -13.83 -15.66 16.47
CA GLY A 160 -14.69 -15.15 15.39
C GLY A 160 -14.33 -15.68 13.98
N MET A 161 -13.24 -16.43 13.85
CA MET A 161 -12.90 -17.18 12.64
C MET A 161 -13.64 -18.52 12.63
N ASN A 162 -14.07 -18.96 11.46
CA ASN A 162 -14.73 -20.23 11.21
C ASN A 162 -13.98 -21.01 10.13
N VAL A 163 -13.66 -22.26 10.40
CA VAL A 163 -12.99 -23.21 9.51
C VAL A 163 -13.94 -24.39 9.27
N SER A 164 -14.24 -24.70 8.02
CA SER A 164 -15.15 -25.79 7.65
C SER A 164 -14.48 -26.82 6.74
N GLY A 165 -15.00 -28.05 6.73
CA GLY A 165 -14.50 -29.14 5.89
C GLY A 165 -13.14 -29.67 6.34
N ILE A 166 -12.86 -29.63 7.65
CA ILE A 166 -11.58 -30.10 8.19
C ILE A 166 -11.51 -31.61 8.05
N THR A 167 -10.48 -32.08 7.33
CA THR A 167 -10.17 -33.50 7.19
C THR A 167 -8.78 -33.78 7.73
N LEU A 168 -8.72 -34.67 8.72
CA LEU A 168 -7.49 -35.03 9.42
C LEU A 168 -7.44 -36.55 9.69
N PRO A 169 -6.79 -37.35 8.82
CA PRO A 169 -6.52 -38.75 9.11
C PRO A 169 -5.41 -38.87 10.17
N LEU A 170 -5.72 -39.50 11.30
CA LEU A 170 -4.81 -39.68 12.42
C LEU A 170 -4.52 -41.18 12.64
N GLN A 171 -3.24 -41.54 12.58
CA GLN A 171 -2.76 -42.86 12.96
C GLN A 171 -1.91 -42.75 14.22
N LEU A 172 -2.42 -43.30 15.31
CA LEU A 172 -1.79 -43.31 16.62
C LEU A 172 -1.32 -44.73 16.93
N ASN A 173 -0.02 -44.91 17.14
CA ASN A 173 0.57 -46.19 17.51
C ASN A 173 1.17 -46.09 18.91
N MET A 174 1.02 -47.13 19.72
CA MET A 174 1.57 -47.18 21.07
C MET A 174 2.67 -48.25 21.13
N PRO A 175 3.89 -47.95 20.64
CA PRO A 175 4.98 -48.94 20.59
C PRO A 175 5.45 -49.37 21.98
N GLU A 176 5.39 -48.47 22.96
CA GLU A 176 5.78 -48.70 24.35
C GLU A 176 4.78 -48.05 25.32
N ALA A 177 4.74 -48.53 26.57
CA ALA A 177 3.86 -47.96 27.59
C ALA A 177 4.22 -46.49 27.85
N GLY A 178 3.25 -45.59 27.67
CA GLY A 178 3.43 -44.15 27.86
C GLY A 178 4.04 -43.39 26.68
N ILE A 179 4.26 -44.04 25.54
CA ILE A 179 4.66 -43.40 24.28
C ILE A 179 3.53 -43.55 23.26
N LEU A 180 2.88 -42.44 22.92
CA LEU A 180 1.86 -42.40 21.87
C LEU A 180 2.44 -41.69 20.64
N LYS A 181 2.77 -42.46 19.60
CA LYS A 181 3.33 -41.92 18.36
C LYS A 181 2.20 -41.55 17.41
N LEU A 182 2.19 -40.30 16.94
CA LEU A 182 1.29 -39.83 15.89
C LEU A 182 2.01 -39.84 14.54
N GLN A 183 1.49 -40.60 13.59
CA GLN A 183 1.92 -40.55 12.20
C GLN A 183 1.00 -39.59 11.44
N GLY A 184 1.49 -38.37 11.19
CA GLY A 184 0.78 -37.34 10.44
C GLY A 184 1.10 -37.43 8.95
N ASN A 185 0.08 -37.46 8.09
CA ASN A 185 0.26 -37.63 6.64
C ASN A 185 -0.23 -36.43 5.82
N SER A 186 -1.42 -35.88 6.13
CA SER A 186 -2.03 -34.77 5.40
C SER A 186 -3.09 -34.07 6.26
N PHE A 187 -3.27 -32.78 6.07
CA PHE A 187 -4.32 -31.94 6.63
C PHE A 187 -4.99 -31.20 5.47
N SER A 188 -6.31 -31.12 5.48
CA SER A 188 -7.04 -30.22 4.59
C SER A 188 -8.20 -29.56 5.29
N ALA A 189 -8.56 -28.36 4.79
CA ALA A 189 -9.78 -27.66 5.16
C ALA A 189 -10.33 -26.96 3.92
N ASP A 190 -11.65 -26.98 3.76
CA ASP A 190 -12.29 -26.45 2.57
C ASP A 190 -12.29 -24.94 2.55
N MET A 191 -12.62 -24.32 3.69
CA MET A 191 -12.80 -22.88 3.78
C MET A 191 -12.49 -22.33 5.17
N VAL A 192 -11.89 -21.14 5.20
CA VAL A 192 -11.75 -20.29 6.39
C VAL A 192 -12.43 -18.95 6.10
N SER A 193 -13.28 -18.51 7.01
CA SER A 193 -14.02 -17.25 6.92
C SER A 193 -14.08 -16.54 8.28
N GLY A 194 -14.25 -15.22 8.28
CA GLY A 194 -14.34 -14.45 9.51
C GLY A 194 -14.52 -12.95 9.24
N PRO A 195 -14.98 -12.18 10.23
CA PRO A 195 -15.26 -10.74 10.08
C PRO A 195 -14.01 -9.90 9.80
N SER A 196 -12.82 -10.41 10.16
CA SER A 196 -11.53 -9.77 9.93
C SER A 196 -10.87 -10.13 8.59
N LEU A 197 -11.46 -11.08 7.84
CA LEU A 197 -10.95 -11.49 6.53
C LEU A 197 -11.69 -10.73 5.42
N PRO A 198 -11.00 -10.01 4.52
CA PRO A 198 -11.65 -9.32 3.41
C PRO A 198 -12.27 -10.29 2.39
N SER A 199 -11.82 -11.54 2.34
CA SER A 199 -12.42 -12.61 1.51
C SER A 199 -12.15 -13.98 2.13
N PRO A 200 -13.04 -14.98 1.93
CA PRO A 200 -12.81 -16.35 2.39
C PRO A 200 -11.56 -16.97 1.76
N VAL A 201 -10.83 -17.77 2.53
CA VAL A 201 -9.67 -18.54 2.09
C VAL A 201 -10.13 -19.97 1.83
N SER A 202 -9.78 -20.56 0.70
CA SER A 202 -10.27 -21.90 0.32
C SER A 202 -9.15 -22.87 -0.07
N GLY A 203 -9.47 -24.16 -0.13
CA GLY A 203 -8.54 -25.19 -0.64
C GLY A 203 -7.27 -25.30 0.20
N ILE A 204 -7.42 -25.28 1.52
CA ILE A 204 -6.30 -25.32 2.45
C ILE A 204 -5.80 -26.75 2.53
N THR A 205 -4.51 -26.93 2.31
CA THR A 205 -3.86 -28.24 2.38
C THR A 205 -2.51 -28.09 3.06
N GLY A 206 -2.05 -29.12 3.77
CA GLY A 206 -0.74 -29.11 4.42
C GLY A 206 -0.40 -30.46 5.03
N ARG A 207 0.73 -30.54 5.73
CA ARG A 207 1.20 -31.77 6.36
C ARG A 207 1.73 -31.49 7.76
N PHE A 208 1.32 -32.28 8.74
CA PHE A 208 1.88 -32.24 10.08
C PHE A 208 3.11 -33.15 10.18
N THR A 209 4.11 -32.74 10.93
CA THR A 209 5.25 -33.60 11.27
C THR A 209 4.79 -34.73 12.19
N SER A 210 5.35 -35.93 11.99
CA SER A 210 5.09 -37.05 12.91
C SER A 210 5.61 -36.74 14.31
N VAL A 211 4.80 -37.02 15.33
CA VAL A 211 5.15 -36.79 16.74
C VAL A 211 5.54 -38.10 17.38
N GLU A 212 6.74 -38.19 17.94
CA GLU A 212 7.22 -39.43 18.57
C GLU A 212 6.47 -39.77 19.86
N ASN A 213 6.15 -38.76 20.67
CA ASN A 213 5.33 -38.92 21.88
C ASN A 213 4.37 -37.75 22.08
N LEU A 214 3.08 -37.99 21.85
CA LEU A 214 2.01 -37.01 21.98
C LEU A 214 1.81 -36.55 23.43
N PHE A 215 2.11 -37.40 24.42
CA PHE A 215 2.05 -37.03 25.85
C PHE A 215 3.18 -36.09 26.27
N ALA A 216 4.26 -36.02 25.50
CA ALA A 216 5.40 -35.13 25.73
C ALA A 216 5.53 -34.06 24.62
N LEU A 217 4.45 -33.75 23.92
CA LEU A 217 4.44 -32.80 22.81
C LEU A 217 4.90 -31.42 23.28
N ARG A 218 6.04 -30.98 22.76
CA ARG A 218 6.59 -29.64 23.00
C ARG A 218 6.40 -28.70 21.83
N GLN A 219 6.46 -29.23 20.61
CA GLN A 219 6.40 -28.47 19.37
C GLN A 219 5.48 -29.15 18.37
N VAL A 220 4.66 -28.35 17.69
CA VAL A 220 3.86 -28.75 16.54
C VAL A 220 4.46 -28.09 15.32
N SER A 221 4.71 -28.87 14.27
CA SER A 221 5.24 -28.37 13.01
C SER A 221 4.33 -28.76 11.84
N LEU A 222 4.17 -27.80 10.94
CA LEU A 222 3.36 -27.83 9.74
C LEU A 222 4.28 -27.55 8.55
N HIS A 223 4.14 -28.34 7.50
CA HIS A 223 4.91 -28.23 6.27
C HIS A 223 3.99 -28.14 5.07
N ASP A 224 4.49 -27.48 4.02
CA ASP A 224 3.86 -27.37 2.71
C ASP A 224 2.40 -26.87 2.78
N LEU A 225 2.11 -25.95 3.71
CA LEU A 225 0.76 -25.43 3.84
C LEU A 225 0.47 -24.49 2.68
N SER A 226 -0.62 -24.74 1.97
CA SER A 226 -1.05 -23.94 0.84
C SER A 226 -2.52 -23.63 0.90
N ALA A 227 -2.89 -22.45 0.44
CA ALA A 227 -4.28 -22.01 0.40
C ALA A 227 -4.54 -21.14 -0.83
N GLN A 228 -5.74 -21.25 -1.37
CA GLN A 228 -6.20 -20.44 -2.49
C GLN A 228 -6.86 -19.16 -1.97
N LEU A 229 -6.33 -18.02 -2.41
CA LEU A 229 -6.90 -16.69 -2.20
C LEU A 229 -7.61 -16.23 -3.48
N SER A 230 -8.45 -15.20 -3.36
CA SER A 230 -9.09 -14.55 -4.51
C SER A 230 -8.08 -14.00 -5.52
N ASN A 231 -6.93 -13.53 -5.04
CA ASN A 231 -5.90 -12.83 -5.81
C ASN A 231 -4.54 -13.55 -5.87
N GLY A 232 -4.48 -14.86 -5.60
CA GLY A 232 -3.24 -15.63 -5.67
C GLY A 232 -3.23 -16.91 -4.85
N LYS A 233 -2.07 -17.55 -4.76
CA LYS A 233 -1.86 -18.74 -3.92
C LYS A 233 -0.95 -18.39 -2.74
N LEU A 234 -1.47 -18.61 -1.53
CA LEU A 234 -0.73 -18.50 -0.29
C LEU A 234 0.06 -19.80 -0.07
N LEU A 235 1.34 -19.66 0.29
CA LEU A 235 2.24 -20.75 0.62
C LEU A 235 2.91 -20.45 1.95
N ILE A 236 2.90 -21.44 2.84
CA ILE A 236 3.61 -21.43 4.11
C ILE A 236 4.45 -22.72 4.12
N PRO A 237 5.70 -22.66 3.63
CA PRO A 237 6.55 -23.86 3.46
C PRO A 237 6.79 -24.60 4.77
N GLU A 238 6.96 -23.84 5.85
CA GLU A 238 7.12 -24.36 7.20
C GLU A 238 6.52 -23.37 8.20
N ALA A 239 5.81 -23.93 9.18
CA ALA A 239 5.33 -23.23 10.35
C ALA A 239 5.51 -24.13 11.57
N TRP A 240 5.90 -23.57 12.69
CA TRP A 240 5.98 -24.31 13.95
C TRP A 240 5.49 -23.49 15.13
N TYR A 241 5.05 -24.20 16.16
CA TYR A 241 4.55 -23.64 17.41
C TYR A 241 5.09 -24.45 18.59
N ASP A 242 5.74 -23.78 19.53
CA ASP A 242 6.17 -24.37 20.81
C ASP A 242 5.11 -24.11 21.88
N VAL A 243 4.49 -25.20 22.34
CA VAL A 243 3.40 -25.19 23.32
C VAL A 243 3.89 -24.72 24.70
N SER A 244 5.14 -25.01 25.05
CA SER A 244 5.70 -24.67 26.36
C SER A 244 6.11 -23.21 26.49
N GLN A 245 6.57 -22.61 25.39
CA GLN A 245 7.04 -21.22 25.36
C GLN A 245 6.00 -20.25 24.78
N SER A 246 4.91 -20.77 24.20
CA SER A 246 3.94 -19.98 23.44
C SER A 246 4.58 -19.17 22.30
N THR A 247 5.64 -19.75 21.69
CA THR A 247 6.36 -19.14 20.57
C THR A 247 5.96 -19.80 19.26
N ALA A 248 5.96 -19.04 18.18
CA ALA A 248 5.66 -19.56 16.85
C ALA A 248 6.61 -18.97 15.82
N ALA A 249 6.87 -19.66 14.72
CA ALA A 249 7.41 -19.01 13.54
C ALA A 249 6.85 -19.63 12.26
N MET A 250 6.73 -18.81 11.23
CA MET A 250 6.26 -19.22 9.91
C MET A 250 6.81 -18.29 8.84
N THR A 251 6.92 -18.76 7.61
CA THR A 251 7.21 -17.89 6.46
C THR A 251 6.01 -17.81 5.57
N LEU A 252 5.41 -16.63 5.46
CA LEU A 252 4.27 -16.38 4.58
C LEU A 252 4.76 -15.99 3.20
N GLN A 253 4.36 -16.74 2.17
CA GLN A 253 4.71 -16.45 0.79
C GLN A 253 3.45 -16.32 -0.08
N LEU A 254 3.37 -15.24 -0.86
CA LEU A 254 2.35 -15.03 -1.87
C LEU A 254 3.06 -14.85 -3.21
N HIS A 255 2.67 -15.61 -4.22
CA HIS A 255 3.30 -15.56 -5.54
C HIS A 255 2.34 -15.01 -6.58
N ASP A 256 2.87 -14.13 -7.45
CA ASP A 256 2.23 -13.65 -8.68
C ASP A 256 0.83 -13.04 -8.49
N ALA A 257 0.61 -12.34 -7.37
CA ALA A 257 -0.63 -11.67 -7.07
C ALA A 257 -0.87 -10.47 -7.99
N THR A 258 -2.08 -10.34 -8.52
CA THR A 258 -2.47 -9.27 -9.45
C THR A 258 -2.61 -7.93 -8.70
N LEU A 259 -1.85 -6.92 -9.09
CA LEU A 259 -1.83 -5.62 -8.38
C LEU A 259 -3.10 -4.78 -8.61
N GLN A 260 -3.75 -4.93 -9.77
CA GLN A 260 -5.00 -4.22 -10.11
C GLN A 260 -6.11 -4.50 -9.10
N GLU A 261 -6.17 -5.74 -8.59
CA GLU A 261 -7.17 -6.18 -7.62
C GLU A 261 -6.93 -5.59 -6.21
N LEU A 262 -5.73 -5.08 -5.94
CA LEU A 262 -5.36 -4.51 -4.63
C LEU A 262 -5.72 -3.02 -4.49
N ALA A 263 -5.57 -2.24 -5.57
CA ALA A 263 -5.80 -0.78 -5.54
C ALA A 263 -7.09 -0.34 -6.23
N GLY A 264 -7.84 -1.27 -6.81
CA GLY A 264 -9.03 -0.98 -7.59
C GLY A 264 -8.74 -0.15 -8.84
N THR A 265 -9.82 0.30 -9.48
CA THR A 265 -9.77 1.14 -10.67
C THR A 265 -10.35 2.52 -10.37
N ARG A 266 -9.89 3.52 -11.11
CA ARG A 266 -10.51 4.84 -11.15
C ARG A 266 -11.94 4.72 -11.70
N PRO A 267 -12.86 5.65 -11.38
CA PRO A 267 -14.23 5.62 -11.91
C PRO A 267 -14.34 5.62 -13.45
N ASP A 268 -13.32 6.09 -14.16
CA ASP A 268 -13.23 6.06 -15.64
C ASP A 268 -12.72 4.70 -16.19
N GLY A 269 -12.43 3.74 -15.32
CA GLY A 269 -11.98 2.39 -15.67
C GLY A 269 -10.46 2.21 -15.73
N HIS A 270 -9.66 3.27 -15.60
CA HIS A 270 -8.20 3.15 -15.60
C HIS A 270 -7.66 2.58 -14.27
N PRO A 271 -6.77 1.56 -14.27
CA PRO A 271 -6.19 1.03 -13.05
C PRO A 271 -5.12 1.98 -12.47
N TRP A 272 -5.09 2.11 -11.14
CA TRP A 272 -4.04 2.85 -10.43
C TRP A 272 -2.73 2.09 -10.36
N LEU A 273 -2.82 0.78 -10.11
CA LEU A 273 -1.70 -0.15 -10.08
C LEU A 273 -1.88 -1.19 -11.18
N GLU A 274 -0.80 -1.46 -11.91
CA GLU A 274 -0.75 -2.53 -12.90
C GLU A 274 0.41 -3.46 -12.62
N GLY A 275 0.22 -4.75 -12.90
CA GLY A 275 1.28 -5.76 -12.88
C GLY A 275 1.04 -6.86 -11.87
N LYS A 276 2.13 -7.54 -11.48
CA LYS A 276 2.09 -8.66 -10.54
C LYS A 276 3.14 -8.49 -9.45
N GLY A 277 2.79 -8.89 -8.23
CA GLY A 277 3.66 -8.83 -7.07
C GLY A 277 3.78 -10.17 -6.35
N SER A 278 4.90 -10.34 -5.66
CA SER A 278 5.14 -11.46 -4.77
C SER A 278 5.58 -10.95 -3.40
N ILE A 279 5.21 -11.67 -2.36
CA ILE A 279 5.46 -11.32 -0.96
C ILE A 279 6.14 -12.51 -0.28
N SER A 280 7.17 -12.25 0.53
CA SER A 280 7.79 -13.23 1.41
C SER A 280 8.04 -12.59 2.77
N LEU A 281 7.32 -13.04 3.79
CA LEU A 281 7.34 -12.48 5.14
C LEU A 281 7.66 -13.58 6.16
N PRO A 282 8.91 -13.68 6.62
CA PRO A 282 9.27 -14.46 7.79
C PRO A 282 8.69 -13.81 9.05
N LEU A 283 7.85 -14.54 9.76
CA LEU A 283 7.12 -14.11 10.94
C LEU A 283 7.55 -14.98 12.12
N ALA A 284 7.82 -14.34 13.26
CA ALA A 284 8.05 -15.01 14.53
C ALA A 284 7.19 -14.38 15.62
N TYR A 285 6.59 -15.19 16.47
CA TYR A 285 5.80 -14.78 17.61
C TYR A 285 6.53 -15.22 18.88
N ASP A 286 6.80 -14.28 19.78
CA ASP A 286 7.56 -14.53 21.01
C ASP A 286 6.68 -14.66 22.28
N GLY A 287 5.38 -14.84 22.10
CA GLY A 287 4.39 -14.89 23.18
C GLY A 287 3.81 -13.52 23.56
N ARG A 288 4.40 -12.42 23.10
CA ARG A 288 3.90 -11.04 23.35
C ARG A 288 3.94 -10.14 22.12
N SER A 289 4.83 -10.46 21.18
CA SER A 289 5.14 -9.62 20.04
C SER A 289 5.23 -10.47 18.78
N LEU A 290 4.73 -9.93 17.68
CA LEU A 290 4.94 -10.42 16.33
C LEU A 290 6.14 -9.68 15.72
N VAL A 291 7.13 -10.44 15.28
CA VAL A 291 8.38 -9.95 14.71
C VAL A 291 8.46 -10.39 13.25
N ILE A 292 8.73 -9.43 12.36
CA ILE A 292 9.05 -9.67 10.96
C ILE A 292 10.55 -9.49 10.81
N THR A 293 11.24 -10.49 10.26
CA THR A 293 12.69 -10.41 10.00
C THR A 293 12.99 -10.61 8.54
N ASN A 294 13.67 -9.62 7.93
CA ASN A 294 14.16 -9.68 6.56
C ASN A 294 13.10 -10.08 5.51
N GLY A 295 11.87 -9.57 5.65
CA GLY A 295 10.81 -9.77 4.67
C GLY A 295 11.05 -9.01 3.38
N SER A 296 10.38 -9.39 2.29
CA SER A 296 10.46 -8.75 0.99
C SER A 296 9.12 -8.72 0.26
N ILE A 297 8.93 -7.67 -0.54
CA ILE A 297 7.82 -7.48 -1.47
C ILE A 297 8.44 -7.06 -2.80
N THR A 298 8.22 -7.87 -3.82
CA THR A 298 8.80 -7.68 -5.16
C THR A 298 7.68 -7.55 -6.19
N CYS A 299 7.92 -6.77 -7.24
CA CYS A 299 7.01 -6.69 -8.38
C CYS A 299 7.72 -7.19 -9.64
N GLN A 300 6.96 -7.77 -10.57
CA GLN A 300 7.50 -8.20 -11.85
C GLN A 300 7.83 -6.98 -12.74
N PRO A 301 8.81 -7.09 -13.66
CA PRO A 301 9.10 -6.04 -14.64
C PRO A 301 7.84 -5.60 -15.40
N GLY A 302 7.65 -4.28 -15.54
CA GLY A 302 6.47 -3.69 -16.17
C GLY A 302 5.33 -3.34 -15.20
N SER A 303 5.45 -3.75 -13.93
CA SER A 303 4.54 -3.33 -12.86
C SER A 303 4.73 -1.83 -12.55
N ARG A 304 3.64 -1.07 -12.47
CA ARG A 304 3.69 0.38 -12.34
C ARG A 304 2.51 0.94 -11.55
N TYR A 305 2.72 2.10 -10.95
CA TYR A 305 1.66 2.99 -10.51
C TYR A 305 1.52 4.14 -11.51
N THR A 306 0.30 4.43 -11.96
CA THR A 306 0.04 5.53 -12.89
C THR A 306 -0.88 6.56 -12.25
N HIS A 307 -0.43 7.81 -12.21
CA HIS A 307 -1.24 8.95 -11.84
C HIS A 307 -1.78 9.63 -13.10
N TYR A 308 -3.06 10.01 -13.07
CA TYR A 308 -3.79 10.54 -14.21
C TYR A 308 -4.29 11.95 -13.92
N ALA A 309 -4.35 12.79 -14.95
CA ALA A 309 -5.03 14.07 -14.92
C ALA A 309 -6.56 13.88 -14.87
N ALA A 310 -7.28 14.97 -14.62
CA ALA A 310 -8.75 14.99 -14.58
C ALA A 310 -9.36 14.41 -15.87
N GLU A 311 -8.74 14.65 -17.02
CA GLU A 311 -9.22 14.22 -18.34
C GLU A 311 -8.91 12.75 -18.67
N GLY A 312 -8.24 12.02 -17.77
CA GLY A 312 -7.90 10.60 -17.97
C GLY A 312 -6.52 10.36 -18.57
N ASN A 313 -5.78 11.41 -18.94
CA ASN A 313 -4.44 11.27 -19.49
C ASN A 313 -3.40 10.99 -18.39
N PRO A 314 -2.43 10.08 -18.59
CA PRO A 314 -1.38 9.83 -17.62
C PRO A 314 -0.46 11.04 -17.49
N ILE A 315 -0.13 11.42 -16.25
CA ILE A 315 0.77 12.55 -15.94
C ILE A 315 2.08 12.11 -15.28
N ALA A 316 2.04 11.06 -14.47
CA ALA A 316 3.22 10.51 -13.82
C ALA A 316 3.11 8.99 -13.69
N ILE A 317 4.23 8.30 -13.87
CA ILE A 317 4.32 6.85 -13.76
C ILE A 317 5.47 6.53 -12.80
N ILE A 318 5.17 5.70 -11.79
CA ILE A 318 6.15 5.15 -10.87
C ILE A 318 6.42 3.69 -11.26
N ASP A 319 7.67 3.37 -11.56
CA ASP A 319 8.09 1.99 -11.87
C ASP A 319 8.26 1.20 -10.57
N LEU A 320 7.52 0.10 -10.44
CA LEU A 320 7.56 -0.79 -9.28
C LEU A 320 8.38 -2.06 -9.53
N GLY A 321 8.66 -2.38 -10.79
CA GLY A 321 9.30 -3.64 -11.22
C GLY A 321 10.81 -3.57 -11.39
N ALA A 322 11.40 -2.37 -11.38
CA ALA A 322 12.85 -2.19 -11.56
C ALA A 322 13.70 -2.67 -10.36
N ASN A 323 13.13 -2.74 -9.16
CA ASN A 323 13.77 -3.17 -7.92
C ASN A 323 12.74 -3.90 -7.04
N PRO A 324 13.17 -4.67 -6.02
CA PRO A 324 12.28 -5.00 -4.91
C PRO A 324 11.58 -3.74 -4.40
N LEU A 325 10.24 -3.76 -4.34
CA LEU A 325 9.45 -2.64 -3.87
C LEU A 325 9.79 -2.36 -2.41
N LEU A 326 9.74 -3.40 -1.58
CA LEU A 326 10.24 -3.42 -0.22
C LEU A 326 11.19 -4.59 -0.05
N ASP A 327 12.33 -4.34 0.59
CA ASP A 327 13.32 -5.38 0.90
C ASP A 327 13.88 -5.18 2.30
N ARG A 328 14.40 -6.23 2.93
CA ARG A 328 14.87 -6.22 4.31
C ARG A 328 13.85 -5.59 5.27
N VAL A 329 12.59 -5.99 5.13
CA VAL A 329 11.49 -5.55 5.99
C VAL A 329 11.71 -6.13 7.38
N ASN A 330 11.91 -5.25 8.36
CA ASN A 330 12.06 -5.60 9.76
C ASN A 330 11.03 -4.82 10.57
N ALA A 331 10.21 -5.54 11.34
CA ALA A 331 9.18 -4.92 12.15
C ALA A 331 8.98 -5.67 13.47
N ARG A 332 8.53 -4.96 14.50
CA ARG A 332 8.06 -5.55 15.75
C ARG A 332 6.75 -4.91 16.18
N ILE A 333 5.75 -5.76 16.39
CA ILE A 333 4.38 -5.37 16.76
C ILE A 333 4.05 -6.05 18.09
N ASN A 334 3.72 -5.28 19.12
CA ASN A 334 3.26 -5.83 20.40
C ASN A 334 1.76 -6.10 20.37
N LEU A 335 1.37 -7.27 20.87
CA LEU A 335 0.00 -7.75 20.93
C LEU A 335 -0.40 -7.98 22.40
N PRO A 336 -1.17 -7.08 23.04
CA PRO A 336 -1.66 -7.31 24.40
C PRO A 336 -2.84 -8.31 24.37
N LEU A 337 -2.52 -9.58 24.62
CA LEU A 337 -3.42 -10.74 24.51
C LEU A 337 -4.70 -10.72 25.39
N LYS A 338 -4.86 -9.77 26.31
CA LYS A 338 -6.02 -9.78 27.22
C LYS A 338 -7.25 -9.06 26.69
N THR A 339 -7.10 -8.09 25.80
CA THR A 339 -8.25 -7.29 25.33
C THR A 339 -8.21 -6.94 23.85
N LEU A 340 -7.09 -7.13 23.13
CA LEU A 340 -6.94 -6.72 21.72
C LEU A 340 -7.28 -5.22 21.47
N ASP A 341 -7.39 -4.40 22.53
CA ASP A 341 -7.88 -3.02 22.45
C ASP A 341 -6.90 -2.07 21.75
N THR A 342 -5.59 -2.34 21.85
CA THR A 342 -4.54 -1.51 21.25
C THR A 342 -3.34 -2.35 20.87
N TYR A 343 -2.80 -2.17 19.67
CA TYR A 343 -1.55 -2.77 19.23
C TYR A 343 -0.50 -1.69 19.05
N THR A 344 0.76 -1.97 19.40
CA THR A 344 1.84 -0.99 19.19
C THR A 344 2.86 -1.53 18.21
N LEU A 345 3.07 -0.79 17.12
CA LEU A 345 4.23 -0.97 16.26
C LEU A 345 5.42 -0.33 16.96
N GLU A 346 6.34 -1.12 17.49
CA GLU A 346 7.54 -0.61 18.17
C GLU A 346 8.58 -0.13 17.17
N THR A 347 8.80 -0.92 16.13
CA THR A 347 9.80 -0.63 15.11
C THR A 347 9.29 -1.08 13.75
N PHE A 348 9.61 -0.31 12.72
CA PHE A 348 9.47 -0.70 11.33
C PHE A 348 10.55 -0.04 10.51
N THR A 349 11.30 -0.83 9.76
CA THR A 349 12.29 -0.36 8.79
C THR A 349 12.31 -1.27 7.58
N ALA A 350 12.50 -0.71 6.40
CA ALA A 350 12.70 -1.47 5.18
C ALA A 350 13.57 -0.67 4.19
N ALA A 351 14.25 -1.37 3.29
CA ALA A 351 14.67 -0.79 2.03
C ALA A 351 13.43 -0.56 1.16
N PHE A 352 13.30 0.61 0.55
CA PHE A 352 12.16 0.97 -0.29
C PHE A 352 12.67 1.70 -1.53
N LEU A 353 12.39 1.16 -2.72
CA LEU A 353 12.75 1.77 -4.01
C LEU A 353 14.23 2.25 -4.11
N GLY A 354 15.17 1.55 -3.46
CA GLY A 354 16.60 1.92 -3.46
C GLY A 354 17.03 2.98 -2.43
N GLY A 355 16.13 3.41 -1.54
CA GLY A 355 16.44 4.12 -0.30
C GLY A 355 15.91 3.36 0.92
N THR A 356 15.52 4.06 1.98
CA THR A 356 14.93 3.45 3.18
C THR A 356 13.61 4.09 3.55
N ILE A 357 12.72 3.29 4.16
CA ILE A 357 11.48 3.72 4.76
C ILE A 357 11.41 3.22 6.21
N SER A 358 10.85 4.03 7.09
CA SER A 358 10.66 3.69 8.50
C SER A 358 9.36 4.29 9.03
N ILE A 359 8.77 3.64 10.02
CA ILE A 359 7.62 4.16 10.77
C ILE A 359 8.08 4.28 12.23
N PRO A 360 7.96 5.46 12.86
CA PRO A 360 8.26 5.62 14.28
C PRO A 360 7.22 4.86 15.13
N PRO A 361 7.50 4.59 16.42
CA PRO A 361 6.59 3.84 17.26
C PRO A 361 5.17 4.39 17.23
N THR A 362 4.19 3.57 16.84
CA THR A 362 2.80 4.00 16.62
C THR A 362 1.82 3.03 17.26
N SER A 363 0.83 3.54 18.00
CA SER A 363 -0.25 2.77 18.59
C SER A 363 -1.49 2.79 17.70
N PHE A 364 -2.11 1.62 17.50
CA PHE A 364 -3.32 1.44 16.72
C PHE A 364 -4.43 0.90 17.62
N ASN A 365 -5.58 1.55 17.59
CA ASN A 365 -6.79 1.08 18.23
C ASN A 365 -7.73 0.53 17.15
N PRO A 366 -7.96 -0.80 17.04
CA PRO A 366 -8.81 -1.38 15.99
C PRO A 366 -10.27 -0.95 16.08
N THR A 367 -10.73 -0.40 17.21
CA THR A 367 -12.10 0.10 17.36
C THR A 367 -12.28 1.51 16.80
N GLU A 368 -11.19 2.24 16.56
CA GLU A 368 -11.25 3.57 15.96
C GLU A 368 -11.39 3.48 14.43
N PRO A 369 -12.30 4.26 13.82
CA PRO A 369 -12.54 4.18 12.38
C PRO A 369 -11.37 4.71 11.53
N GLY A 370 -10.35 5.34 12.12
CA GLY A 370 -9.22 5.83 11.37
C GLY A 370 -7.90 5.73 12.13
N HIS A 371 -6.81 5.59 11.36
CA HIS A 371 -5.46 5.37 11.89
C HIS A 371 -4.50 6.39 11.30
N SER A 372 -3.64 6.95 12.13
CA SER A 372 -2.59 7.87 11.70
C SER A 372 -1.24 7.16 11.68
N LEU A 373 -0.45 7.42 10.65
CA LEU A 373 0.85 6.82 10.40
C LEU A 373 1.81 7.91 9.94
N GLU A 374 3.01 7.98 10.52
CA GLU A 374 4.07 8.85 10.01
C GLU A 374 5.10 8.02 9.25
N LEU A 375 5.10 8.12 7.92
CA LEU A 375 6.08 7.43 7.09
C LEU A 375 7.30 8.34 6.90
N LYS A 376 8.48 7.89 7.32
CA LYS A 376 9.73 8.60 7.06
C LYS A 376 10.53 7.87 5.99
N PHE A 377 10.92 8.57 4.94
CA PHE A 377 11.76 8.03 3.88
C PHE A 377 13.08 8.79 3.79
N THR A 378 14.16 8.05 3.52
CA THR A 378 15.51 8.60 3.45
C THR A 378 16.16 8.19 2.14
N SER A 379 16.66 9.19 1.41
CA SER A 379 17.52 8.98 0.24
C SER A 379 16.87 8.08 -0.81
N LEU A 380 15.61 8.33 -1.20
CA LEU A 380 14.94 7.59 -2.27
C LEU A 380 15.39 8.13 -3.64
N PRO A 381 16.00 7.32 -4.53
CA PRO A 381 16.38 7.77 -5.86
C PRO A 381 15.15 7.96 -6.77
N LEU A 382 15.16 9.01 -7.59
CA LEU A 382 14.10 9.26 -8.59
C LEU A 382 14.44 8.72 -10.00
N GLN A 383 15.73 8.58 -10.34
CA GLN A 383 16.26 8.29 -11.69
C GLN A 383 15.58 7.16 -12.48
N ARG A 384 15.10 6.13 -11.79
CA ARG A 384 14.47 4.95 -12.41
C ARG A 384 13.07 4.68 -11.90
N ASN A 385 12.66 5.41 -10.87
CA ASN A 385 11.42 5.13 -10.16
C ASN A 385 10.31 6.09 -10.57
N LEU A 386 10.61 7.25 -11.18
CA LEU A 386 9.61 8.24 -11.58
C LEU A 386 9.84 8.69 -13.02
N SER A 387 8.76 8.76 -13.79
CA SER A 387 8.73 9.36 -15.11
C SER A 387 7.48 10.21 -15.29
N LEU A 388 7.61 11.32 -16.03
CA LEU A 388 6.47 12.13 -16.47
C LEU A 388 5.92 11.59 -17.78
N ALA A 389 4.61 11.76 -17.99
CA ALA A 389 3.89 11.31 -19.17
C ALA A 389 3.21 12.49 -19.91
N GLY A 390 2.47 12.18 -20.98
CA GLY A 390 1.79 13.18 -21.81
C GLY A 390 2.76 13.95 -22.71
N ASN A 391 2.65 15.27 -22.71
CA ASN A 391 3.54 16.17 -23.45
C ASN A 391 4.85 16.48 -22.71
N PHE A 392 5.05 15.91 -21.51
CA PHE A 392 6.29 16.02 -20.76
C PHE A 392 7.15 14.77 -20.89
N SER A 393 8.45 14.98 -20.76
CA SER A 393 9.44 13.92 -20.55
C SER A 393 10.42 14.39 -19.48
N SER A 394 10.97 13.46 -18.72
CA SER A 394 11.76 13.79 -17.55
C SER A 394 12.95 12.86 -17.38
N SER A 395 14.07 13.42 -16.97
CA SER A 395 15.23 12.69 -16.46
C SER A 395 15.57 13.24 -15.09
N PHE A 396 15.31 12.46 -14.05
CA PHE A 396 15.65 12.84 -12.68
C PHE A 396 17.03 12.31 -12.34
N ASN A 397 17.93 13.16 -11.85
CA ASN A 397 19.19 12.78 -11.21
C ASN A 397 19.19 13.31 -9.77
N ALA A 398 18.20 12.88 -9.00
CA ALA A 398 17.94 13.38 -7.66
C ALA A 398 17.52 12.27 -6.70
N ARG A 399 17.70 12.54 -5.41
CA ARG A 399 17.23 11.73 -4.30
C ARG A 399 16.32 12.57 -3.40
N ILE A 400 15.25 11.96 -2.90
CA ILE A 400 14.31 12.61 -2.00
C ILE A 400 14.38 12.03 -0.58
N ALA A 401 14.10 12.87 0.41
CA ALA A 401 13.96 12.48 1.81
C ALA A 401 12.84 13.29 2.45
N GLY A 402 12.20 12.76 3.50
CA GLY A 402 11.04 13.44 4.05
C GLY A 402 10.20 12.63 5.00
N ASN A 403 9.11 13.25 5.44
CA ASN A 403 8.06 12.61 6.22
C ASN A 403 6.70 12.80 5.57
N LEU A 404 5.88 11.75 5.66
CA LEU A 404 4.54 11.67 5.10
C LEU A 404 3.57 11.27 6.23
N PRO A 405 2.96 12.25 6.89
CA PRO A 405 1.86 12.01 7.82
C PRO A 405 0.62 11.58 7.03
N LEU A 406 0.25 10.32 7.18
CA LEU A 406 -0.87 9.66 6.52
C LEU A 406 -1.96 9.36 7.55
N LYS A 407 -3.21 9.68 7.22
CA LYS A 407 -4.38 9.26 7.98
C LYS A 407 -5.28 8.42 7.10
N ILE A 408 -5.52 7.18 7.51
CA ILE A 408 -6.40 6.25 6.81
C ILE A 408 -7.74 6.24 7.53
N THR A 409 -8.84 6.35 6.79
CA THR A 409 -10.23 6.37 7.27
C THR A 409 -11.07 5.46 6.37
N PRO A 410 -12.33 5.13 6.73
CA PRO A 410 -13.15 4.23 5.91
C PRO A 410 -13.55 4.90 4.58
N SER A 411 -13.55 6.25 4.54
CA SER A 411 -13.84 7.05 3.34
C SER A 411 -12.61 7.30 2.46
N GLY A 412 -11.43 6.80 2.82
CA GLY A 412 -10.19 6.97 2.06
C GLY A 412 -9.02 7.43 2.92
N PHE A 413 -8.03 8.08 2.30
CA PHE A 413 -6.84 8.54 2.99
C PHE A 413 -6.59 10.04 2.82
N GLU A 414 -5.97 10.63 3.83
CA GLU A 414 -5.56 12.03 3.91
C GLU A 414 -4.05 12.09 4.14
N ILE A 415 -3.36 13.02 3.48
CA ILE A 415 -1.96 13.35 3.73
C ILE A 415 -1.92 14.79 4.22
N ARG A 416 -1.30 15.03 5.38
CA ARG A 416 -1.25 16.37 5.98
C ARG A 416 0.17 16.88 6.10
N ASN A 417 0.49 17.95 5.38
CA ASN A 417 1.76 18.66 5.44
C ASN A 417 2.98 17.74 5.31
N ALA A 418 2.92 16.80 4.37
CA ALA A 418 4.05 15.95 4.06
C ALA A 418 5.21 16.79 3.54
N ARG A 419 6.39 16.63 4.12
CA ARG A 419 7.57 17.43 3.76
C ARG A 419 8.53 16.57 2.98
N VAL A 420 8.90 17.03 1.80
CA VAL A 420 9.82 16.36 0.88
C VAL A 420 10.96 17.33 0.58
N SER A 421 12.19 16.93 0.85
CA SER A 421 13.37 17.60 0.36
C SER A 421 13.97 16.80 -0.79
N THR A 422 14.41 17.51 -1.82
CA THR A 422 15.01 16.94 -3.02
C THR A 422 16.45 17.44 -3.13
N ASN A 423 17.39 16.51 -3.30
CA ASN A 423 18.80 16.82 -3.54
C ASN A 423 19.24 16.20 -4.87
N GLY A 424 19.83 17.00 -5.74
CA GLY A 424 20.23 16.64 -7.10
C GLY A 424 19.53 17.51 -8.14
N THR A 425 19.43 17.01 -9.37
CA THR A 425 18.85 17.78 -10.49
C THR A 425 17.75 17.03 -11.19
N ALA A 426 16.85 17.75 -11.85
CA ALA A 426 15.85 17.19 -12.75
C ALA A 426 15.89 17.93 -14.08
N VAL A 427 15.86 17.19 -15.18
CA VAL A 427 15.70 17.73 -16.53
C VAL A 427 14.28 17.41 -16.97
N ILE A 428 13.46 18.45 -17.15
CA ILE A 428 12.07 18.34 -17.57
C ILE A 428 11.95 18.96 -18.95
N THR A 429 11.48 18.20 -19.93
CA THR A 429 11.28 18.67 -21.31
C THR A 429 9.81 18.59 -21.67
N GLN A 430 9.25 19.73 -22.06
CA GLN A 430 7.91 19.84 -22.59
C GLN A 430 7.97 19.88 -24.12
N LYS A 431 7.12 19.07 -24.75
CA LYS A 431 6.85 19.15 -26.19
C LYS A 431 5.62 20.02 -26.39
N THR A 432 5.79 21.12 -27.10
CA THR A 432 4.68 22.01 -27.46
C THR A 432 4.41 21.84 -28.94
N GLU A 433 3.14 21.65 -29.30
CA GLU A 433 2.74 21.64 -30.71
C GLU A 433 3.07 23.02 -31.29
N GLY A 434 3.98 23.05 -32.26
CA GLY A 434 4.37 24.31 -32.89
C GLY A 434 3.30 24.76 -33.87
N ASP A 435 3.34 26.06 -34.16
CA ASP A 435 2.55 26.68 -35.22
C ASP A 435 2.74 25.89 -36.53
N LYS A 436 1.64 25.66 -37.27
CA LYS A 436 1.67 24.99 -38.58
C LYS A 436 2.47 25.84 -39.58
N THR A 437 3.79 25.78 -39.48
CA THR A 437 4.67 26.38 -40.47
C THR A 437 4.74 25.42 -41.64
N THR A 438 4.02 25.77 -42.71
CA THR A 438 4.17 25.16 -44.02
C THR A 438 5.59 25.40 -44.53
N SER A 439 6.54 24.57 -44.11
CA SER A 439 7.82 24.45 -44.81
C SER A 439 7.56 23.72 -46.13
N ASN A 440 7.18 24.50 -47.13
CA ASN A 440 6.97 24.06 -48.49
C ASN A 440 8.33 23.84 -49.16
N ILE A 441 8.99 22.71 -48.88
CA ILE A 441 10.14 22.26 -49.70
C ILE A 441 9.87 20.87 -50.32
N LEU A 442 8.91 20.06 -49.84
CA LEU A 442 8.66 18.73 -50.45
C LEU A 442 7.25 18.13 -50.30
N GLY A 443 6.20 18.94 -50.14
CA GLY A 443 4.81 18.44 -50.23
C GLY A 443 4.39 17.42 -49.18
N LYS A 444 5.05 17.39 -48.02
CA LYS A 444 4.58 16.68 -46.82
C LYS A 444 4.43 17.68 -45.68
N GLU A 445 3.21 17.83 -45.18
CA GLU A 445 2.94 18.54 -43.94
C GLU A 445 3.65 17.82 -42.79
N ALA A 446 4.70 18.45 -42.25
CA ALA A 446 5.32 18.02 -41.00
C ALA A 446 4.87 18.99 -39.92
N LYS A 447 4.22 18.47 -38.87
CA LYS A 447 3.97 19.25 -37.65
C LYS A 447 5.34 19.59 -37.05
N SER A 448 5.66 20.89 -37.00
CA SER A 448 6.86 21.37 -36.30
C SER A 448 6.54 21.37 -34.80
N TYR A 449 7.37 20.73 -33.98
CA TYR A 449 7.22 20.74 -32.53
C TYR A 449 8.31 21.63 -31.94
N SER A 450 7.95 22.53 -31.02
CA SER A 450 8.94 23.28 -30.23
C SER A 450 9.14 22.60 -28.88
N THR A 451 10.39 22.31 -28.54
CA THR A 451 10.75 21.69 -27.27
C THR A 451 11.29 22.73 -26.31
N ILE A 452 10.75 22.74 -25.09
CA ILE A 452 11.25 23.58 -24.00
C ILE A 452 11.81 22.66 -22.92
N THR A 453 13.06 22.87 -22.53
CA THR A 453 13.74 22.07 -21.51
C THR A 453 14.14 22.94 -20.32
N TYR A 454 13.83 22.45 -19.12
CA TYR A 454 14.16 23.05 -17.85
C TYR A 454 15.09 22.13 -17.05
N LEU A 455 16.16 22.71 -16.49
CA LEU A 455 16.99 22.11 -15.46
C LEU A 455 16.56 22.68 -14.11
N VAL A 456 16.08 21.82 -13.22
CA VAL A 456 15.68 22.16 -11.85
C VAL A 456 16.74 21.64 -10.89
N GLU A 457 17.23 22.48 -9.99
CA GLU A 457 18.24 22.13 -8.99
C GLU A 457 17.59 22.03 -7.60
N GLY A 458 17.58 20.84 -7.00
CA GLY A 458 17.06 20.61 -5.65
C GLY A 458 15.63 21.09 -5.41
N GLY A 459 15.29 21.27 -4.14
CA GLY A 459 14.03 21.91 -3.74
C GLY A 459 13.45 21.32 -2.47
N ASN A 460 12.54 22.08 -1.86
CA ASN A 460 11.68 21.61 -0.78
C ASN A 460 10.22 21.73 -1.21
N THR A 461 9.42 20.77 -0.79
CA THR A 461 7.99 20.75 -1.07
C THR A 461 7.25 20.32 0.18
N VAL A 462 6.22 21.07 0.55
CA VAL A 462 5.23 20.63 1.51
C VAL A 462 3.96 20.33 0.73
N PHE A 463 3.36 19.16 0.90
CA PHE A 463 2.12 18.86 0.22
C PHE A 463 1.08 18.22 1.12
N SER A 464 -0.18 18.45 0.79
CA SER A 464 -1.32 17.87 1.47
C SER A 464 -2.31 17.30 0.47
N ARG A 465 -3.02 16.26 0.88
CA ARG A 465 -4.11 15.62 0.13
C ARG A 465 -5.30 15.43 1.05
N LYS A 466 -6.46 15.94 0.68
CA LYS A 466 -7.73 15.67 1.37
C LYS A 466 -8.38 14.37 0.89
N THR A 467 -9.35 13.86 1.64
CA THR A 467 -10.07 12.62 1.28
C THR A 467 -10.88 12.75 -0.01
N ASP A 468 -11.34 13.96 -0.34
CA ASP A 468 -12.03 14.32 -1.60
C ASP A 468 -11.11 14.34 -2.83
N GLY A 469 -9.78 14.25 -2.64
CA GLY A 469 -8.79 14.27 -3.70
C GLY A 469 -8.13 15.63 -3.93
N ALA A 470 -8.57 16.70 -3.26
CA ALA A 470 -7.93 18.01 -3.36
C ALA A 470 -6.45 17.92 -2.91
N LEU A 471 -5.56 18.47 -3.73
CA LEU A 471 -4.11 18.46 -3.53
C LEU A 471 -3.58 19.89 -3.44
N THR A 472 -2.66 20.13 -2.51
CA THR A 472 -1.94 21.41 -2.39
C THR A 472 -0.45 21.15 -2.28
N PHE A 473 0.37 21.92 -2.98
CA PHE A 473 1.82 21.85 -2.98
C PHE A 473 2.42 23.23 -2.72
N ASP A 474 3.08 23.42 -1.58
CA ASP A 474 3.93 24.57 -1.33
C ASP A 474 5.35 24.22 -1.77
N ILE A 475 5.85 24.90 -2.80
CA ILE A 475 7.09 24.57 -3.48
C ILE A 475 8.12 25.67 -3.24
N THR A 476 9.36 25.27 -2.97
CA THR A 476 10.51 26.17 -2.94
C THR A 476 11.66 25.54 -3.73
N LEU A 477 12.06 26.18 -4.83
CA LEU A 477 13.15 25.75 -5.69
C LEU A 477 14.26 26.80 -5.69
N PRO A 478 15.50 26.44 -5.35
CA PRO A 478 16.59 27.42 -5.33
C PRO A 478 16.94 27.94 -6.72
N LYS A 479 16.83 27.09 -7.76
CA LYS A 479 17.19 27.47 -9.12
C LYS A 479 16.51 26.62 -10.18
N VAL A 480 15.98 27.30 -11.18
CA VAL A 480 15.40 26.70 -12.39
C VAL A 480 15.99 27.40 -13.61
N VAL A 481 16.60 26.64 -14.52
CA VAL A 481 17.23 27.16 -15.73
C VAL A 481 16.53 26.58 -16.95
N ARG A 482 15.97 27.41 -17.82
CA ARG A 482 15.57 26.96 -19.16
C ARG A 482 16.82 26.79 -20.00
N THR A 483 17.13 25.55 -20.37
CA THR A 483 18.35 25.15 -21.10
C THR A 483 18.12 24.98 -22.59
N ALA A 484 16.91 24.64 -23.02
CA ALA A 484 16.51 24.60 -24.42
C ALA A 484 15.13 25.26 -24.61
N GLY A 485 14.92 25.91 -25.73
CA GLY A 485 13.75 26.74 -26.02
C GLY A 485 14.16 27.96 -26.84
N ARG A 486 13.48 29.10 -26.65
CA ARG A 486 13.80 30.34 -27.40
C ARG A 486 15.11 30.99 -26.93
N ASP A 487 15.37 30.93 -25.63
CA ASP A 487 16.49 31.60 -24.98
C ASP A 487 16.81 30.97 -23.60
N LYS A 488 18.07 31.08 -23.15
CA LYS A 488 18.47 30.64 -21.81
C LYS A 488 18.02 31.67 -20.77
N LYS A 489 17.20 31.24 -19.80
CA LYS A 489 16.75 32.08 -18.67
C LYS A 489 16.83 31.32 -17.37
N THR A 490 17.14 32.04 -16.31
CA THR A 490 17.30 31.51 -14.96
C THR A 490 16.30 32.18 -14.04
N PHE A 491 15.57 31.37 -13.30
CA PHE A 491 14.80 31.76 -12.14
C PHE A 491 15.55 31.31 -10.89
N THR A 492 15.66 32.18 -9.90
CA THR A 492 16.27 31.85 -8.59
C THR A 492 15.22 32.00 -7.49
N ASP A 493 15.41 31.29 -6.38
CA ASP A 493 14.58 31.43 -5.18
C ASP A 493 13.07 31.39 -5.48
N LEU A 494 12.67 30.45 -6.35
CA LEU A 494 11.28 30.29 -6.76
C LEU A 494 10.48 29.72 -5.60
N GLN A 495 9.38 30.38 -5.27
CA GLN A 495 8.43 29.93 -4.27
C GLN A 495 6.99 30.14 -4.76
N GLY A 496 6.07 29.31 -4.28
CA GLY A 496 4.65 29.44 -4.58
C GLY A 496 3.86 28.22 -4.12
N SER A 497 2.53 28.35 -4.08
CA SER A 497 1.61 27.25 -3.79
C SER A 497 0.86 26.85 -5.06
N LEU A 498 0.64 25.55 -5.24
CA LEU A 498 -0.10 24.97 -6.36
C LEU A 498 -1.25 24.11 -5.80
N GLY A 499 -2.49 24.49 -6.11
CA GLY A 499 -3.69 23.74 -5.80
C GLY A 499 -4.21 22.98 -7.02
N MET A 500 -4.61 21.72 -6.84
CA MET A 500 -5.22 20.88 -7.87
C MET A 500 -6.45 20.18 -7.32
N PHE A 501 -7.43 19.90 -8.18
CA PHE A 501 -8.64 19.15 -7.83
C PHE A 501 -9.41 19.75 -6.63
N HIS A 502 -9.29 21.06 -6.41
CA HIS A 502 -9.95 21.76 -5.30
C HIS A 502 -11.45 21.97 -5.56
N ASN A 503 -11.85 21.92 -6.83
CA ASN A 503 -13.23 22.07 -7.29
C ASN A 503 -13.66 20.76 -7.96
N SER A 504 -14.59 20.02 -7.35
CA SER A 504 -15.08 18.76 -7.91
C SER A 504 -15.95 18.95 -9.16
N GLU A 505 -16.54 20.14 -9.34
CA GLU A 505 -17.31 20.48 -10.54
C GLU A 505 -16.41 20.90 -11.71
N HIS A 506 -15.24 21.47 -11.41
CA HIS A 506 -14.24 21.91 -12.39
C HIS A 506 -12.85 21.35 -12.03
N PRO A 507 -12.64 20.03 -12.17
CA PRO A 507 -11.40 19.37 -11.72
C PRO A 507 -10.15 19.75 -12.53
N ALA A 508 -10.32 20.42 -13.67
CA ALA A 508 -9.26 20.98 -14.50
C ALA A 508 -8.83 22.40 -14.08
N GLU A 509 -9.48 23.02 -13.09
CA GLU A 509 -9.04 24.28 -12.48
C GLU A 509 -7.87 24.05 -11.53
N TYR A 510 -6.75 24.71 -11.82
CA TYR A 510 -5.54 24.68 -11.02
C TYR A 510 -5.29 26.08 -10.44
N LEU A 511 -4.93 26.16 -9.16
CA LEU A 511 -4.65 27.42 -8.46
C LEU A 511 -3.15 27.60 -8.29
N VAL A 512 -2.65 28.80 -8.54
CA VAL A 512 -1.29 29.20 -8.19
C VAL A 512 -1.38 30.42 -7.30
N ASP A 513 -0.87 30.29 -6.08
CA ASP A 513 -0.90 31.34 -5.06
C ASP A 513 0.50 31.75 -4.66
N ASN A 514 0.69 33.04 -4.39
CA ASN A 514 1.93 33.62 -3.84
C ASN A 514 3.19 33.20 -4.62
N PHE A 515 3.09 33.12 -5.95
CA PHE A 515 4.23 32.81 -6.79
C PHE A 515 5.22 33.98 -6.75
N GLN A 516 6.50 33.68 -6.52
CA GLN A 516 7.58 34.65 -6.58
C GLN A 516 8.86 33.96 -7.07
N ALA A 517 9.66 34.67 -7.85
CA ALA A 517 10.99 34.23 -8.23
C ALA A 517 11.92 35.43 -8.48
N GLY A 518 13.21 35.23 -8.25
CA GLY A 518 14.26 36.08 -8.79
C GLY A 518 14.34 35.91 -10.32
N PHE A 519 14.35 37.01 -11.05
CA PHE A 519 14.38 37.03 -12.52
C PHE A 519 15.12 38.28 -13.01
N LEU A 520 16.06 38.12 -13.94
CA LEU A 520 16.87 39.22 -14.52
C LEU A 520 17.38 40.21 -13.47
N GLY A 521 17.97 39.72 -12.37
CA GLY A 521 18.54 40.56 -11.30
C GLY A 521 17.54 41.20 -10.34
N GLY A 522 16.24 41.18 -10.64
CA GLY A 522 15.17 41.63 -9.74
C GLY A 522 14.22 40.50 -9.37
N THR A 523 12.95 40.83 -9.09
CA THR A 523 11.94 39.85 -8.67
C THR A 523 10.66 39.97 -9.49
N ILE A 524 10.05 38.84 -9.80
CA ILE A 524 8.71 38.73 -10.35
C ILE A 524 7.79 38.03 -9.36
N SER A 525 6.51 38.40 -9.34
CA SER A 525 5.50 37.74 -8.50
C SER A 525 4.11 37.74 -9.12
N ILE A 526 3.32 36.73 -8.75
CA ILE A 526 1.89 36.61 -9.05
C ILE A 526 1.21 36.26 -7.73
N ASP A 527 0.28 37.11 -7.29
CA ASP A 527 -0.39 36.91 -5.99
C ASP A 527 -1.38 35.74 -6.04
N HIS A 528 -2.18 35.67 -7.10
CA HIS A 528 -3.17 34.63 -7.34
C HIS A 528 -3.40 34.43 -8.84
N LEU A 529 -3.62 33.18 -9.23
CA LEU A 529 -3.83 32.74 -10.61
C LEU A 529 -4.73 31.49 -10.57
N THR A 530 -5.86 31.52 -11.28
CA THR A 530 -6.66 30.31 -11.57
C THR A 530 -6.49 29.95 -13.04
N TRP A 531 -6.07 28.72 -13.32
CA TRP A 531 -5.84 28.21 -14.68
C TRP A 531 -6.83 27.10 -14.97
N ASP A 532 -7.72 27.31 -15.94
CA ASP A 532 -8.55 26.24 -16.50
C ASP A 532 -7.75 25.50 -17.59
N LEU A 533 -7.31 24.29 -17.30
CA LEU A 533 -6.50 23.49 -18.23
C LEU A 533 -7.30 22.94 -19.42
N GLN A 534 -8.62 22.85 -19.31
CA GLN A 534 -9.49 22.32 -20.36
C GLN A 534 -9.72 23.37 -21.44
N GLU A 535 -10.07 24.60 -21.05
CA GLU A 535 -10.26 25.73 -21.96
C GLU A 535 -8.94 26.47 -22.26
N ASN A 536 -7.88 26.14 -21.53
CA ASN A 536 -6.58 26.79 -21.57
C ASN A 536 -6.69 28.31 -21.39
N THR A 537 -7.46 28.71 -20.37
CA THR A 537 -7.75 30.12 -20.06
C THR A 537 -7.26 30.50 -18.69
N THR A 538 -6.68 31.70 -18.58
CA THR A 538 -6.29 32.27 -17.31
C THR A 538 -6.07 33.78 -17.38
N ASP A 539 -6.34 34.49 -16.28
CA ASP A 539 -6.03 35.90 -16.11
C ASP A 539 -5.18 36.08 -14.83
N PHE A 540 -4.12 36.87 -14.92
CA PHE A 540 -3.27 37.17 -13.77
C PHE A 540 -2.55 38.51 -13.92
N VAL A 541 -2.09 39.08 -12.80
CA VAL A 541 -1.25 40.28 -12.80
C VAL A 541 0.17 39.89 -12.41
N LEU A 542 1.11 40.03 -13.36
CA LEU A 542 2.52 39.87 -13.09
C LEU A 542 3.09 41.16 -12.52
N THR A 543 3.53 41.12 -11.27
CA THR A 543 4.25 42.24 -10.64
C THR A 543 5.75 42.05 -10.86
N VAL A 544 6.42 43.14 -11.21
CA VAL A 544 7.85 43.19 -11.48
C VAL A 544 8.47 44.25 -10.56
N ARG A 545 9.61 43.95 -9.93
CA ARG A 545 10.32 44.89 -9.04
C ARG A 545 11.83 44.80 -9.18
N HIS A 546 12.50 45.93 -9.05
CA HIS A 546 13.97 46.03 -9.04
C HIS A 546 14.67 45.38 -10.25
N ILE A 547 14.02 45.34 -11.42
CA ILE A 547 14.68 44.81 -12.62
C ILE A 547 15.64 45.86 -13.17
N PRO A 548 16.95 45.59 -13.32
CA PRO A 548 17.87 46.54 -13.92
C PRO A 548 17.47 46.85 -15.36
N ILE A 549 17.30 48.14 -15.67
CA ILE A 549 16.89 48.58 -17.02
C ILE A 549 17.94 48.14 -18.07
N GLN A 550 19.22 48.13 -17.66
CA GLN A 550 20.32 47.67 -18.51
C GLN A 550 20.13 46.22 -18.97
N ASP A 551 19.62 45.34 -18.12
CA ASP A 551 19.45 43.91 -18.45
C ASP A 551 18.32 43.72 -19.47
N LEU A 552 17.25 44.51 -19.37
CA LEU A 552 16.15 44.53 -20.36
C LEU A 552 16.62 44.99 -21.74
N ILE A 553 17.46 46.03 -21.79
CA ILE A 553 18.02 46.56 -23.04
C ILE A 553 19.01 45.57 -23.66
N THR A 554 19.86 44.98 -22.83
CA THR A 554 20.84 43.99 -23.27
C THR A 554 20.14 42.76 -23.84
N MET A 555 19.00 42.36 -23.28
CA MET A 555 18.16 41.28 -23.80
C MET A 555 17.60 41.57 -25.21
N GLN A 556 17.36 42.84 -25.56
CA GLN A 556 16.95 43.24 -26.91
C GLN A 556 18.11 43.32 -27.92
N GLY A 557 19.36 43.07 -27.49
CA GLY A 557 20.54 43.10 -28.36
C GLY A 557 21.05 44.52 -28.68
N VAL A 558 20.54 45.55 -28.03
CA VAL A 558 20.95 46.94 -28.26
C VAL A 558 22.28 47.22 -27.54
N ARG A 559 23.39 47.23 -28.29
CA ARG A 559 24.75 47.38 -27.72
C ARG A 559 25.21 48.84 -27.53
N GLN A 560 24.52 49.80 -28.14
CA GLN A 560 24.91 51.21 -28.16
C GLN A 560 24.22 52.04 -27.06
N LEU A 561 23.36 51.42 -26.26
CA LEU A 561 22.55 52.08 -25.24
C LEU A 561 22.95 51.56 -23.86
N TYR A 562 23.35 52.48 -22.99
CA TYR A 562 23.66 52.19 -21.59
C TYR A 562 22.68 52.92 -20.69
N THR A 563 22.20 52.25 -19.65
CA THR A 563 21.23 52.81 -18.72
C THR A 563 21.53 52.43 -17.29
N THR A 564 21.22 53.32 -16.35
CA THR A 564 21.22 53.00 -14.92
C THR A 564 19.79 52.98 -14.37
N GLY A 565 19.63 52.44 -13.16
CA GLY A 565 18.36 52.36 -12.45
C GLY A 565 17.63 51.03 -12.67
N THR A 566 16.56 50.86 -11.92
CA THR A 566 15.68 49.69 -11.95
C THR A 566 14.26 50.08 -12.33
N VAL A 567 13.52 49.12 -12.85
CA VAL A 567 12.10 49.28 -13.22
C VAL A 567 11.23 48.34 -12.40
N GLY A 568 10.05 48.83 -12.04
CA GLY A 568 8.99 48.07 -11.41
C GLY A 568 7.61 48.47 -11.93
N GLY A 569 6.64 47.60 -11.73
CA GLY A 569 5.26 47.84 -12.15
C GLY A 569 4.46 46.55 -12.30
N THR A 570 3.34 46.64 -13.01
CA THR A 570 2.36 45.56 -13.14
C THR A 570 2.04 45.30 -14.59
N ILE A 571 1.95 44.02 -14.95
CA ILE A 571 1.63 43.54 -16.28
C ILE A 571 0.43 42.61 -16.17
N PRO A 572 -0.80 43.11 -16.40
CA PRO A 572 -1.98 42.27 -16.52
C PRO A 572 -1.88 41.40 -17.77
N VAL A 573 -2.00 40.08 -17.60
CA VAL A 573 -1.92 39.11 -18.67
C VAL A 573 -3.21 38.31 -18.71
N SER A 574 -3.78 38.17 -19.91
CA SER A 574 -4.89 37.27 -20.19
C SER A 574 -4.44 36.20 -21.18
N VAL A 575 -4.80 34.95 -20.94
CA VAL A 575 -4.54 33.82 -21.82
C VAL A 575 -5.87 33.19 -22.19
N GLN A 576 -6.12 33.02 -23.49
CA GLN A 576 -7.32 32.36 -24.02
C GLN A 576 -6.94 31.47 -25.20
N GLY A 577 -7.28 30.18 -25.15
CA GLY A 577 -7.01 29.24 -26.24
C GLY A 577 -5.52 29.16 -26.64
N GLY A 578 -4.61 29.43 -25.70
CA GLY A 578 -3.16 29.46 -25.94
C GLY A 578 -2.61 30.75 -26.56
N GLN A 579 -3.45 31.74 -26.84
CA GLN A 579 -3.03 33.10 -27.18
C GLN A 579 -2.96 33.94 -25.91
N PHE A 580 -1.99 34.86 -25.82
CA PHE A 580 -1.89 35.79 -24.69
C PHE A 580 -2.11 37.23 -25.14
N ALA A 581 -2.69 38.03 -24.26
CA ALA A 581 -2.87 39.47 -24.42
C ALA A 581 -2.39 40.19 -23.16
N ILE A 582 -1.96 41.43 -23.33
CA ILE A 582 -1.55 42.33 -22.26
C ILE A 582 -2.32 43.63 -22.42
N GLN A 583 -3.01 44.06 -21.39
CA GLN A 583 -3.75 45.32 -21.36
C GLN A 583 -3.33 46.10 -20.13
N ASP A 584 -3.21 47.42 -20.27
CA ASP A 584 -2.90 48.35 -19.18
C ASP A 584 -1.62 47.98 -18.38
N ALA A 585 -0.61 47.40 -19.04
CA ALA A 585 0.66 47.14 -18.39
C ALA A 585 1.42 48.45 -18.23
N ASN A 586 1.84 48.75 -17.01
CA ASN A 586 2.57 49.97 -16.67
C ASN A 586 3.85 49.59 -15.93
N LEU A 587 4.98 50.12 -16.42
CA LEU A 587 6.28 49.98 -15.79
C LEU A 587 6.90 51.36 -15.61
N SER A 588 7.57 51.59 -14.50
CA SER A 588 8.24 52.86 -14.20
C SER A 588 9.58 52.63 -13.56
N ALA A 589 10.55 53.50 -13.88
CA ALA A 589 11.81 53.51 -13.15
C ALA A 589 11.55 53.84 -11.69
N GLU A 590 12.06 53.01 -10.79
CA GLU A 590 11.89 53.15 -9.34
C GLU A 590 12.75 54.31 -8.80
N GLU A 591 13.79 54.69 -9.54
CA GLU A 591 14.74 55.74 -9.19
C GLU A 591 15.11 56.59 -10.41
N LYS A 592 15.74 57.74 -10.17
CA LYS A 592 16.34 58.57 -11.23
C LYS A 592 17.62 57.92 -11.73
N GLY A 593 17.97 58.14 -13.00
CA GLY A 593 19.16 57.54 -13.57
C GLY A 593 19.69 58.24 -14.81
N THR A 594 20.54 57.54 -15.54
CA THR A 594 21.21 58.05 -16.73
C THR A 594 20.96 57.11 -17.91
N ILE A 595 20.74 57.68 -19.09
CA ILE A 595 20.74 57.02 -20.39
C ILE A 595 21.90 57.61 -21.21
N VAL A 596 22.74 56.74 -21.77
CA VAL A 596 23.86 57.10 -22.64
C VAL A 596 23.70 56.35 -23.95
N TYR A 597 23.35 57.07 -25.02
CA TYR A 597 23.33 56.54 -26.37
C TYR A 597 24.62 56.90 -27.12
N LYS A 598 25.32 55.88 -27.62
CA LYS A 598 26.53 56.06 -28.44
C LYS A 598 26.21 55.84 -29.91
N ALA A 599 25.76 56.90 -30.58
CA ALA A 599 25.53 56.89 -32.03
C ALA A 599 26.85 56.63 -32.78
N SER A 600 26.83 55.74 -33.77
CA SER A 600 27.97 55.53 -34.65
C SER A 600 28.17 56.72 -35.60
N PRO A 601 29.40 56.93 -36.12
CA PRO A 601 29.65 57.96 -37.13
C PRO A 601 28.75 57.81 -38.36
N GLN A 602 28.45 56.58 -38.76
CA GLN A 602 27.55 56.26 -39.88
C GLN A 602 26.09 56.65 -39.59
N GLU A 603 25.57 56.35 -38.39
CA GLU A 603 24.22 56.76 -37.99
C GLU A 603 24.10 58.29 -37.96
N LEU A 604 25.08 58.99 -37.39
CA LEU A 604 25.08 60.45 -37.36
C LEU A 604 25.10 61.05 -38.78
N SER A 605 25.86 60.44 -39.69
CA SER A 605 25.99 60.87 -41.09
C SER A 605 24.70 60.68 -41.91
N MET A 606 23.91 59.65 -41.58
CA MET A 606 22.69 59.28 -42.32
C MET A 606 21.40 59.81 -41.66
N SER A 607 21.49 60.40 -40.47
CA SER A 607 20.34 60.88 -39.70
C SER A 607 19.85 62.24 -40.16
N GLN A 608 18.53 62.44 -40.14
CA GLN A 608 17.93 63.77 -40.31
C GLN A 608 18.30 64.70 -39.13
N PRO A 609 18.29 66.03 -39.29
CA PRO A 609 18.69 66.98 -38.24
C PRO A 609 17.95 66.81 -36.89
N GLY A 610 16.68 66.42 -36.91
CA GLY A 610 15.90 66.13 -35.69
C GLY A 610 16.39 64.90 -34.91
N LEU A 611 16.83 63.86 -35.62
CA LEU A 611 17.41 62.65 -35.02
C LEU A 611 18.81 62.93 -34.44
N GLN A 612 19.65 63.70 -35.14
CA GLN A 612 20.94 64.14 -34.59
C GLN A 612 20.79 64.93 -33.30
N THR A 613 19.73 65.76 -33.20
CA THR A 613 19.40 66.50 -31.99
C THR A 613 19.00 65.55 -30.85
N THR A 614 18.21 64.52 -31.15
CA THR A 614 17.78 63.51 -30.18
C THR A 614 18.96 62.68 -29.66
N TYR A 615 19.85 62.22 -30.55
CA TYR A 615 21.08 61.52 -30.15
C TYR A 615 22.00 62.37 -29.29
N SER A 616 22.12 63.67 -29.61
CA SER A 616 22.89 64.62 -28.81
C SER A 616 22.28 64.84 -27.43
N ALA A 617 20.94 64.85 -27.33
CA ALA A 617 20.25 64.89 -26.04
C ALA A 617 20.51 63.60 -25.24
N LEU A 618 20.51 62.43 -25.89
CA LEU A 618 20.69 61.12 -25.26
C LEU A 618 22.16 60.75 -24.92
N SER A 619 23.15 61.58 -25.24
CA SER A 619 24.57 61.24 -25.05
C SER A 619 25.04 61.19 -23.58
N ASP A 620 24.37 61.92 -22.68
CA ASP A 620 24.52 61.88 -21.21
C ASP A 620 23.21 62.35 -20.56
N PHE A 621 22.12 61.64 -20.84
CA PHE A 621 20.78 62.06 -20.45
C PHE A 621 20.46 61.59 -19.03
N ARG A 622 20.22 62.53 -18.12
CA ARG A 622 19.84 62.25 -16.73
C ARG A 622 18.33 62.35 -16.60
N TYR A 623 17.67 61.20 -16.52
CA TYR A 623 16.22 61.14 -16.44
C TYR A 623 15.74 61.32 -14.99
N THR A 624 14.66 62.09 -14.84
CA THR A 624 13.91 62.25 -13.59
C THR A 624 12.62 61.42 -13.59
N LEU A 625 12.11 61.09 -14.78
CA LEU A 625 10.99 60.18 -15.00
C LEU A 625 11.32 59.28 -16.18
N LEU A 626 11.05 57.99 -16.01
CA LEU A 626 11.02 57.01 -17.10
C LEU A 626 9.84 56.10 -16.83
N SER A 627 8.81 56.15 -17.68
CA SER A 627 7.64 55.30 -17.58
C SER A 627 7.28 54.70 -18.92
N SER A 628 6.63 53.55 -18.89
CA SER A 628 6.19 52.85 -20.09
C SER A 628 4.81 52.24 -19.92
N ASP A 629 4.00 52.34 -20.96
CA ASP A 629 2.76 51.58 -21.11
C ASP A 629 2.93 50.54 -22.22
N LEU A 630 2.50 49.32 -21.97
CA LEU A 630 2.55 48.21 -22.93
C LEU A 630 1.15 47.62 -23.13
N GLU A 631 0.77 47.52 -24.40
CA GLU A 631 -0.42 46.78 -24.84
C GLU A 631 0.03 45.71 -25.85
N VAL A 632 -0.51 44.50 -25.74
CA VAL A 632 -0.28 43.40 -26.68
C VAL A 632 -1.63 42.74 -26.98
N ALA A 633 -2.02 42.75 -28.25
CA ALA A 633 -3.20 42.05 -28.74
C ALA A 633 -2.92 40.54 -28.93
N PRO A 634 -3.96 39.68 -28.95
CA PRO A 634 -3.80 38.23 -29.10
C PRO A 634 -3.05 37.77 -30.37
N ASP A 635 -3.07 38.57 -31.44
CA ASP A 635 -2.35 38.35 -32.69
C ASP A 635 -0.87 38.80 -32.64
N GLY A 636 -0.44 39.32 -31.49
CA GLY A 636 0.92 39.78 -31.25
C GLY A 636 1.15 41.25 -31.54
N ASP A 637 0.16 41.99 -32.07
CA ASP A 637 0.32 43.43 -32.30
C ASP A 637 0.52 44.15 -30.96
N SER A 638 1.67 44.80 -30.83
CA SER A 638 2.11 45.41 -29.59
C SER A 638 2.39 46.90 -29.76
N THR A 639 1.98 47.68 -28.76
CA THR A 639 2.29 49.10 -28.65
C THR A 639 3.00 49.36 -27.33
N LEU A 640 4.26 49.78 -27.39
CA LEU A 640 5.04 50.26 -26.27
C LEU A 640 5.10 51.80 -26.33
N ARG A 641 4.57 52.47 -25.32
CA ARG A 641 4.63 53.92 -25.17
C ARG A 641 5.61 54.25 -24.07
N LEU A 642 6.70 54.95 -24.38
CA LEU A 642 7.71 55.37 -23.41
C LEU A 642 7.63 56.88 -23.22
N ARG A 643 7.65 57.31 -21.96
CA ARG A 643 7.75 58.71 -21.57
C ARG A 643 9.00 58.89 -20.73
N ILE A 644 9.89 59.76 -21.21
CA ILE A 644 11.19 60.03 -20.59
C ILE A 644 11.29 61.53 -20.36
N GLU A 645 11.44 61.96 -19.10
CA GLU A 645 11.70 63.36 -18.76
C GLU A 645 13.06 63.47 -18.09
N GLY A 646 13.81 64.51 -18.45
CA GLY A 646 15.14 64.73 -17.88
C GLY A 646 15.89 65.86 -18.54
N SER A 647 17.20 65.84 -18.40
CA SER A 647 18.09 66.79 -19.07
C SER A 647 19.48 66.20 -19.31
N ASN A 648 20.17 66.74 -20.31
CA ASN A 648 21.57 66.45 -20.55
C ASN A 648 22.37 67.74 -20.28
N PRO A 649 23.27 67.77 -19.27
CA PRO A 649 24.01 68.97 -18.89
C PRO A 649 24.87 69.56 -20.02
N SER A 650 25.34 68.73 -20.94
CA SER A 650 26.17 69.14 -22.08
C SER A 650 25.36 69.54 -23.32
N PHE A 651 24.04 69.39 -23.28
CA PHE A 651 23.13 69.71 -24.38
C PHE A 651 22.32 70.97 -24.07
N GLN A 652 22.40 71.99 -24.95
CA GLN A 652 21.62 73.23 -24.86
C GLN A 652 21.53 73.84 -23.45
N ALA A 653 22.66 73.90 -22.74
CA ALA A 653 22.77 74.40 -21.36
C ALA A 653 21.86 73.68 -20.34
N GLY A 654 21.64 72.37 -20.49
CA GLY A 654 20.87 71.57 -19.53
C GLY A 654 19.35 71.77 -19.63
N ARG A 655 18.85 72.25 -20.79
CA ARG A 655 17.42 72.44 -21.04
C ARG A 655 16.64 71.15 -20.71
N PRO A 656 15.51 71.24 -19.99
CA PRO A 656 14.61 70.10 -19.79
C PRO A 656 14.11 69.56 -21.13
N VAL A 657 14.12 68.24 -21.27
CA VAL A 657 13.68 67.53 -22.46
C VAL A 657 12.68 66.47 -22.03
N GLU A 658 11.55 66.44 -22.74
CA GLU A 658 10.54 65.40 -22.65
C GLU A 658 10.53 64.63 -23.97
N ILE A 659 10.73 63.31 -23.88
CA ILE A 659 10.76 62.41 -25.02
C ILE A 659 9.58 61.46 -24.87
N ASN A 660 8.68 61.50 -25.85
CA ASN A 660 7.55 60.58 -25.97
C ASN A 660 7.79 59.67 -27.18
N LEU A 661 8.05 58.39 -26.93
CA LEU A 661 8.30 57.38 -27.97
C LEU A 661 7.13 56.42 -28.03
N ASN A 662 6.55 56.27 -29.21
CA ASN A 662 5.50 55.27 -29.47
C ASN A 662 6.05 54.24 -30.44
N LEU A 663 6.28 53.03 -29.94
CA LEU A 663 6.84 51.92 -30.70
C LEU A 663 5.73 50.89 -30.96
N ARG A 664 5.44 50.65 -32.23
CA ARG A 664 4.49 49.62 -32.67
C ARG A 664 5.24 48.50 -33.36
N GLN A 665 5.09 47.28 -32.87
CA GLN A 665 5.73 46.10 -33.42
C GLN A 665 4.82 44.88 -33.23
N ASN A 666 5.01 43.84 -34.02
CA ASN A 666 4.41 42.55 -33.68
C ASN A 666 5.37 41.81 -32.73
N LEU A 667 5.01 41.71 -31.45
CA LEU A 667 5.84 41.11 -30.41
C LEU A 667 6.05 39.62 -30.68
N LEU A 668 5.05 38.92 -31.22
CA LEU A 668 5.18 37.50 -31.57
C LEU A 668 6.22 37.31 -32.67
N ASP A 669 6.21 38.15 -33.71
CA ASP A 669 7.20 38.09 -34.78
C ASP A 669 8.61 38.47 -34.31
N LEU A 670 8.72 39.43 -33.40
CA LEU A 670 10.01 39.79 -32.80
C LEU A 670 10.56 38.61 -31.98
N LEU A 671 9.71 37.98 -31.14
CA LEU A 671 10.07 36.78 -30.39
C LEU A 671 10.42 35.60 -31.34
N ARG A 672 9.74 35.45 -32.48
CA ARG A 672 10.10 34.47 -33.53
C ARG A 672 11.46 34.78 -34.15
N SER A 673 11.73 36.04 -34.51
CA SER A 673 13.03 36.43 -35.12
C SER A 673 14.22 36.24 -34.17
N LEU A 674 14.03 36.50 -32.87
CA LEU A 674 15.04 36.23 -31.85
C LEU A 674 15.33 34.73 -31.75
N THR A 675 14.30 33.89 -31.93
CA THR A 675 14.43 32.43 -31.90
C THR A 675 15.17 31.87 -33.13
N ILE A 676 15.00 32.49 -34.31
CA ILE A 676 15.72 32.08 -35.53
C ILE A 676 17.21 32.44 -35.42
N SER A 677 17.52 33.64 -34.91
CA SER A 677 18.90 34.08 -34.71
C SER A 677 19.66 33.20 -33.72
N THR A 678 19.02 32.75 -32.63
CA THR A 678 19.64 31.84 -31.66
C THR A 678 19.84 30.43 -32.21
N GLN A 679 18.90 29.91 -33.01
CA GLN A 679 19.07 28.62 -33.71
C GLN A 679 20.23 28.65 -34.71
N ILE A 680 20.44 29.77 -35.41
CA ILE A 680 21.56 29.95 -36.33
C ILE A 680 22.88 30.07 -35.56
N GLU A 681 22.93 30.82 -34.46
CA GLU A 681 24.13 30.89 -33.59
C GLU A 681 24.48 29.52 -32.99
N GLU A 682 23.49 28.73 -32.53
CA GLU A 682 23.73 27.37 -32.04
C GLU A 682 24.24 26.45 -33.15
N ALA A 683 23.65 26.49 -34.35
CA ALA A 683 24.09 25.71 -35.50
C ALA A 683 25.49 26.07 -36.02
N LEU A 684 25.96 27.30 -35.75
CA LEU A 684 27.31 27.77 -36.08
C LEU A 684 28.34 27.46 -34.97
N SER A 685 27.87 27.07 -33.78
CA SER A 685 28.70 26.75 -32.61
C SER A 685 28.95 25.25 -32.39
N GLN A 686 28.29 24.40 -33.18
CA GLN A 686 28.62 22.98 -33.37
C GLN A 686 29.53 22.81 -34.59
#